data_AF-A0A352N8T0-F1
#
_entry.id   AF-A0A352N8T0-F1
#
_cell.length_a   1.000
_cell.length_b   1.000
_cell.length_c   1.000
_cell.angle_alpha   90.00
_cell.angle_beta   90.00
_cell.angle_gamma   90.00
#
_symmetry.space_group_name_H-M   'P 1'
#
loop_
_entity.id
_entity.type
_entity.pdbx_description
1 polymer ?
#
loop_
_entity_poly.entity_id
_entity_poly.type
_entity_poly.pdbx_seq_one_letter_code
_entity_poly.pdbx_strand_id
1 'polypeptide(L)'
;MSAGILQAQERPTIPKPAPLPTPISNQKAEQKPAADQNVQKQDAPKIKDYSAGFEKFYKLGLPDASTAKYVKLDLYSSFGPSSMYGYQLRSMGVTGNAWMLKEDKTGKSLFIVDNIRLVEVYDYEALSKIKAKELEEKAKKDADKGRKQSAARAFSLMEDDGRVSGKWGDADLKKDIAKILEYLNKKKDGAEGGNRNFEYDQLSNECGYGVVLLYAIHAYKKGFKDEANQIAGKLFERAKEPQKVIAQGMTVLADGRYNDIMDKFFASGDWNSLGKDLDGLLSTFSSGWRNAGAVKKLAENVKKRAETAAPPELKGPGLADEDKKLALEIAGADTPKVNRFRYNRELWIMHAGKSPRVKLESESITDKITARGMKSVPLLLALLKDDYLTKIDLGRIRGYSYVSHNYDSNSSAEERNNEIYQQMRRPATRADFASTLLSPILPNQNDYEARKEGPEGMFDACSEWYEENKDKTPIELAKAYMSDENSQRKNEAVAFLIKNGSEEDIKGLEKQLLDSETSDYSVLQLAQQYAEKRGDKAKDFVEKFTRKLEEAKPEEGENEPGGEHMKKYKADMIKRFKDAVSSTTAQEIINDILSGKKTFDESTMQLSQKLRRETKENSEKIILTAALNAKEPELSMRFMSFSSMRPMVSFDMDDDSEEGGEEAETEKTLGNVELWKKLLADGRKMALPGIDSKMTVGDSAAINLDSEYGKVSGMERNRAFMILGTERVMPIVRSRVAKILEGKKDIELPVYPDPKNIADDKRQKLIAELKASSEPDKALSKLSNDELMAVVEEIDKKPDDFTVLFKTADKVGKVESEINGIGKIDELKGAEGKLLDKAVVEKMLAICKDMAAKGVDMKALIVRKPCLEGVHISFVKVDAKTYIVTALGQKGWEAMVSCFLSAPGMKAGYASATWPVDQQEKNVKEKKKKGDLLEEALDEVETDVKDAASAKRDEFWKKIDEFCAGKGNPLRNAVIMFSAVSARKQQEPEKKPDAAAAEPVKKNVE
;
A
#
# COMPACT_ATOMS: atom_id res chain seq x y z
N MET A 1 -49.27 -18.20 -38.18
CA MET A 1 -48.88 -17.67 -39.49
C MET A 1 -47.92 -16.51 -39.28
N SER A 2 -46.65 -16.70 -39.60
CA SER A 2 -45.63 -15.72 -40.02
C SER A 2 -44.28 -16.42 -39.93
N ALA A 3 -43.84 -16.94 -41.08
CA ALA A 3 -42.54 -17.54 -41.26
C ALA A 3 -41.52 -16.43 -41.54
N GLY A 4 -40.41 -16.42 -40.81
CA GLY A 4 -39.30 -15.47 -40.98
C GLY A 4 -38.00 -16.24 -41.17
N ILE A 5 -37.38 -16.00 -42.32
CA ILE A 5 -36.27 -16.71 -42.96
C ILE A 5 -34.95 -16.52 -42.19
N LEU A 6 -34.25 -17.62 -41.88
CA LEU A 6 -32.86 -17.63 -41.42
C LEU A 6 -31.93 -17.63 -42.65
N GLN A 7 -31.24 -16.50 -42.89
CA GLN A 7 -30.09 -16.46 -43.80
C GLN A 7 -28.82 -16.88 -43.04
N ALA A 8 -28.18 -17.94 -43.52
CA ALA A 8 -26.85 -18.35 -43.09
C ALA A 8 -25.81 -17.37 -43.66
N GLN A 9 -25.02 -16.74 -42.79
CA GLN A 9 -23.80 -16.03 -43.20
C GLN A 9 -22.66 -17.03 -43.35
N GLU A 10 -22.09 -17.07 -44.55
CA GLU A 10 -20.89 -17.83 -44.89
C GLU A 10 -19.67 -17.33 -44.09
N ARG A 11 -18.83 -18.26 -43.62
CA ARG A 11 -17.57 -17.96 -42.95
C ARG A 11 -16.55 -17.38 -43.96
N PRO A 12 -15.79 -16.34 -43.61
CA PRO A 12 -14.71 -15.86 -44.46
C PRO A 12 -13.58 -16.90 -44.51
N THR A 13 -13.17 -17.22 -45.74
CA THR A 13 -12.00 -18.06 -46.05
C THR A 13 -10.71 -17.32 -45.72
N ILE A 14 -9.83 -17.98 -44.98
CA ILE A 14 -8.50 -17.48 -44.60
C ILE A 14 -7.59 -17.57 -45.83
N PRO A 15 -6.95 -16.47 -46.30
CA PRO A 15 -5.99 -16.54 -47.39
C PRO A 15 -4.69 -17.23 -46.93
N LYS A 16 -4.15 -18.11 -47.77
CA LYS A 16 -2.84 -18.77 -47.57
C LYS A 16 -1.72 -17.72 -47.42
N PRO A 17 -0.78 -17.90 -46.48
CA PRO A 17 0.37 -17.00 -46.35
C PRO A 17 1.30 -17.14 -47.56
N ALA A 18 1.78 -16.00 -48.06
CA ALA A 18 2.81 -15.92 -49.09
C ALA A 18 4.15 -16.48 -48.58
N PRO A 19 4.98 -17.09 -49.45
CA PRO A 19 6.29 -17.58 -49.06
C PRO A 19 7.24 -16.43 -48.70
N LEU A 20 7.98 -16.59 -47.61
CA LEU A 20 8.96 -15.63 -47.12
C LEU A 20 10.15 -15.47 -48.09
N PRO A 21 10.72 -14.25 -48.23
CA PRO A 21 11.93 -14.04 -49.01
C PRO A 21 13.15 -14.63 -48.30
N THR A 22 14.04 -15.22 -49.10
CA THR A 22 15.31 -15.82 -48.70
C THR A 22 16.23 -14.79 -48.03
N PRO A 23 16.93 -15.13 -46.93
CA PRO A 23 17.80 -14.16 -46.27
C PRO A 23 19.04 -13.83 -47.12
N ILE A 24 19.28 -12.53 -47.26
CA ILE A 24 20.48 -11.95 -47.88
C ILE A 24 21.68 -12.27 -47.00
N SER A 25 22.65 -12.98 -47.59
CA SER A 25 23.97 -13.27 -47.02
C SER A 25 24.78 -11.97 -46.89
N ASN A 26 24.97 -11.51 -45.66
CA ASN A 26 26.00 -10.50 -45.34
C ASN A 26 27.26 -11.23 -44.88
N GLN A 27 28.18 -11.45 -45.82
CA GLN A 27 29.57 -11.81 -45.52
C GLN A 27 30.29 -10.60 -44.94
N LYS A 28 30.66 -10.66 -43.66
CA LYS A 28 31.64 -9.76 -43.05
C LYS A 28 32.84 -10.61 -42.63
N ALA A 29 34.02 -10.25 -43.15
CA ALA A 29 35.26 -10.96 -43.00
C ALA A 29 35.68 -11.15 -41.53
N GLU A 30 35.94 -12.40 -41.14
CA GLU A 30 36.58 -12.76 -39.88
C GLU A 30 38.09 -12.52 -39.96
N GLN A 31 38.61 -11.76 -39.00
CA GLN A 31 40.03 -11.74 -38.66
C GLN A 31 40.35 -12.96 -37.79
N LYS A 32 41.33 -13.76 -38.24
CA LYS A 32 41.98 -14.81 -37.44
C LYS A 32 42.67 -14.22 -36.20
N PRO A 33 42.54 -14.85 -35.01
CA PRO A 33 43.60 -14.85 -34.02
C PRO A 33 44.36 -16.18 -34.01
N ALA A 34 45.63 -16.06 -33.63
CA ALA A 34 46.65 -17.08 -33.65
C ALA A 34 46.37 -18.26 -32.70
N ALA A 35 46.84 -19.44 -33.14
CA ALA A 35 46.94 -20.64 -32.35
C ALA A 35 48.10 -20.52 -31.34
N ASP A 36 47.82 -20.80 -30.07
CA ASP A 36 48.49 -21.84 -29.28
C ASP A 36 48.23 -21.60 -27.80
N GLN A 37 47.36 -22.44 -27.22
CA GLN A 37 47.47 -22.93 -25.85
C GLN A 37 46.57 -24.14 -25.70
N ASN A 38 47.22 -25.31 -25.66
CA ASN A 38 46.62 -26.62 -25.47
C ASN A 38 46.18 -26.76 -24.00
N VAL A 39 45.05 -26.13 -23.66
CA VAL A 39 44.33 -26.40 -22.42
C VAL A 39 43.45 -27.61 -22.69
N GLN A 40 43.67 -28.72 -21.98
CA GLN A 40 42.77 -29.86 -21.96
C GLN A 40 41.36 -29.34 -21.61
N LYS A 41 40.49 -29.21 -22.62
CA LYS A 41 39.05 -29.02 -22.43
C LYS A 41 38.56 -30.25 -21.69
N GLN A 42 38.39 -30.13 -20.37
CA GLN A 42 37.51 -31.03 -19.64
C GLN A 42 36.17 -30.99 -20.35
N ASP A 43 35.71 -32.15 -20.85
CA ASP A 43 34.43 -32.28 -21.52
C ASP A 43 33.35 -31.68 -20.61
N ALA A 44 32.78 -30.54 -21.03
CA ALA A 44 31.71 -29.92 -20.29
C ALA A 44 30.60 -30.97 -20.11
N PRO A 45 30.06 -31.14 -18.88
CA PRO A 45 29.06 -32.16 -18.62
C PRO A 45 27.90 -32.01 -19.60
N LYS A 46 27.60 -33.08 -20.34
CA LYS A 46 26.56 -33.09 -21.38
C LYS A 46 25.21 -32.74 -20.74
N ILE A 47 24.70 -31.54 -21.04
CA ILE A 47 23.39 -31.08 -20.58
C ILE A 47 22.33 -32.00 -21.18
N LYS A 48 21.46 -32.57 -20.34
CA LYS A 48 20.35 -33.41 -20.78
C LYS A 48 19.32 -32.56 -21.53
N ASP A 49 18.88 -33.02 -22.70
CA ASP A 49 17.84 -32.34 -23.47
C ASP A 49 16.43 -32.72 -22.99
N TYR A 50 15.63 -31.72 -22.62
CA TYR A 50 14.24 -31.87 -22.15
C TYR A 50 13.22 -31.35 -23.18
N SER A 51 13.65 -30.98 -24.38
CA SER A 51 12.81 -30.39 -25.44
C SER A 51 11.52 -31.17 -25.74
N ALA A 52 11.60 -32.50 -25.83
CA ALA A 52 10.44 -33.36 -26.07
C ALA A 52 9.39 -33.28 -24.93
N GLY A 53 9.84 -33.04 -23.69
CA GLY A 53 8.96 -32.78 -22.55
C GLY A 53 8.35 -31.39 -22.61
N PHE A 54 9.13 -30.38 -22.98
CA PHE A 54 8.65 -29.00 -23.13
C PHE A 54 7.53 -28.89 -24.19
N GLU A 55 7.64 -29.59 -25.32
CA GLU A 55 6.58 -29.62 -26.34
C GLU A 55 5.25 -30.20 -25.82
N LYS A 56 5.27 -31.06 -24.79
CA LYS A 56 4.04 -31.58 -24.19
C LYS A 56 3.24 -30.48 -23.48
N PHE A 57 3.90 -29.50 -22.86
CA PHE A 57 3.20 -28.38 -22.22
C PHE A 57 2.48 -27.49 -23.25
N TYR A 58 3.08 -27.23 -24.40
CA TYR A 58 2.39 -26.52 -25.49
C TYR A 58 1.19 -27.30 -26.03
N LYS A 59 1.30 -28.64 -26.15
CA LYS A 59 0.16 -29.49 -26.52
C LYS A 59 -0.95 -29.49 -25.46
N LEU A 60 -0.60 -29.31 -24.18
CA LEU A 60 -1.54 -29.11 -23.08
C LEU A 60 -2.10 -27.67 -23.01
N GLY A 61 -1.75 -26.82 -23.98
CA GLY A 61 -2.31 -25.48 -24.11
C GLY A 61 -1.53 -24.39 -23.38
N LEU A 62 -0.25 -24.59 -23.04
CA LEU A 62 0.64 -23.49 -22.67
C LEU A 62 0.69 -22.45 -23.82
N PRO A 63 0.49 -21.15 -23.56
CA PRO A 63 0.54 -20.15 -24.62
C PRO A 63 1.89 -20.10 -25.32
N ASP A 64 1.91 -20.01 -26.64
CA ASP A 64 3.16 -20.02 -27.40
C ASP A 64 3.90 -18.67 -27.30
N ALA A 65 5.04 -18.66 -26.61
CA ALA A 65 5.91 -17.49 -26.47
C ALA A 65 6.91 -17.32 -27.64
N SER A 66 6.87 -18.18 -28.68
CA SER A 66 7.87 -18.18 -29.76
C SER A 66 8.04 -16.81 -30.43
N THR A 67 6.97 -16.05 -30.62
CA THR A 67 6.98 -14.70 -31.22
C THR A 67 6.97 -13.56 -30.18
N ALA A 68 6.77 -13.86 -28.90
CA ALA A 68 6.55 -12.85 -27.86
C ALA A 68 7.79 -12.04 -27.46
N LYS A 69 7.71 -10.77 -27.12
CA LYS A 69 8.83 -10.04 -26.52
C LYS A 69 8.84 -10.24 -25.00
N TYR A 70 9.98 -10.61 -24.41
CA TYR A 70 10.11 -10.66 -22.95
C TYR A 70 10.21 -9.23 -22.39
N VAL A 71 9.36 -8.90 -21.41
CA VAL A 71 9.18 -7.52 -20.93
C VAL A 71 9.00 -7.49 -19.41
N LYS A 72 9.23 -6.31 -18.84
CA LYS A 72 8.75 -5.95 -17.51
C LYS A 72 7.37 -5.29 -17.67
N LEU A 73 6.35 -5.86 -17.08
CA LEU A 73 4.96 -5.40 -17.09
C LEU A 73 4.51 -5.05 -15.66
N ASP A 74 4.11 -3.79 -15.46
CA ASP A 74 3.52 -3.27 -14.24
C ASP A 74 2.02 -3.07 -14.48
N LEU A 75 1.16 -3.81 -13.78
CA LEU A 75 -0.31 -3.72 -13.89
C LEU A 75 -0.90 -2.79 -12.83
N TYR A 76 -1.91 -2.00 -13.20
CA TYR A 76 -2.55 -0.97 -12.35
C TYR A 76 -4.04 -1.25 -12.06
N SER A 77 -4.50 -2.50 -12.14
CA SER A 77 -5.87 -2.86 -11.78
C SER A 77 -6.07 -3.00 -10.27
N SER A 78 -7.30 -2.76 -9.79
CA SER A 78 -7.75 -3.07 -8.42
C SER A 78 -7.64 -4.56 -8.09
N PHE A 79 -7.64 -5.39 -9.13
CA PHE A 79 -7.26 -6.80 -9.10
C PHE A 79 -5.74 -6.97 -9.22
N GLY A 80 -4.97 -6.23 -8.42
CA GLY A 80 -3.52 -6.13 -8.55
C GLY A 80 -2.82 -7.48 -8.76
N PRO A 81 -1.59 -7.49 -9.29
CA PRO A 81 -0.84 -8.67 -9.70
C PRO A 81 -0.29 -9.45 -8.49
N SER A 82 -1.13 -9.73 -7.50
CA SER A 82 -0.94 -10.84 -6.57
C SER A 82 -1.35 -12.15 -7.25
N SER A 83 -0.92 -12.38 -8.49
CA SER A 83 -0.60 -13.74 -8.85
C SER A 83 0.59 -14.12 -8.00
N MET A 84 0.35 -15.01 -7.04
CA MET A 84 1.42 -15.50 -6.16
C MET A 84 2.61 -16.03 -6.94
N TYR A 85 2.35 -16.59 -8.13
CA TYR A 85 3.36 -17.15 -9.03
C TYR A 85 4.42 -16.13 -9.48
N GLY A 86 4.09 -14.83 -9.53
CA GLY A 86 5.06 -13.79 -9.86
C GLY A 86 6.04 -13.50 -8.72
N TYR A 87 5.68 -13.81 -7.47
CA TYR A 87 6.53 -13.56 -6.31
C TYR A 87 7.80 -14.42 -6.34
N GLN A 88 7.70 -15.70 -6.70
CA GLN A 88 8.85 -16.61 -6.68
C GLN A 88 9.91 -16.24 -7.73
N LEU A 89 9.51 -15.73 -8.91
CA LEU A 89 10.50 -15.25 -9.90
C LEU A 89 11.15 -13.95 -9.43
N ARG A 90 10.38 -13.03 -8.83
CA ARG A 90 10.91 -11.75 -8.31
C ARG A 90 11.92 -11.93 -7.19
N SER A 91 11.74 -12.92 -6.30
CA SER A 91 12.73 -13.21 -5.24
C SER A 91 14.07 -13.71 -5.81
N MET A 92 14.09 -14.23 -7.04
CA MET A 92 15.32 -14.59 -7.76
C MET A 92 16.01 -13.38 -8.43
N GLY A 93 15.49 -12.16 -8.23
CA GLY A 93 16.06 -10.93 -8.74
C GLY A 93 15.86 -10.67 -10.23
N VAL A 94 14.96 -11.39 -10.91
CA VAL A 94 14.67 -11.16 -12.33
C VAL A 94 14.05 -9.77 -12.56
N THR A 95 14.27 -9.21 -13.76
CA THR A 95 13.79 -7.88 -14.14
C THR A 95 12.49 -7.91 -14.95
N GLY A 96 12.28 -8.95 -15.77
CA GLY A 96 11.05 -9.17 -16.52
C GLY A 96 10.06 -10.11 -15.82
N ASN A 97 8.81 -10.08 -16.25
CA ASN A 97 7.73 -10.88 -15.66
C ASN A 97 6.60 -11.25 -16.63
N ALA A 98 6.70 -10.88 -17.91
CA ALA A 98 5.67 -11.17 -18.91
C ALA A 98 6.25 -11.37 -20.32
N TRP A 99 5.47 -12.00 -21.19
CA TRP A 99 5.78 -12.19 -22.61
C TRP A 99 4.74 -11.48 -23.48
N MET A 100 5.12 -10.37 -24.10
CA MET A 100 4.22 -9.57 -24.95
C MET A 100 4.07 -10.21 -26.33
N LEU A 101 2.90 -10.76 -26.62
CA LEU A 101 2.58 -11.40 -27.91
C LEU A 101 2.24 -10.38 -29.00
N LYS A 102 1.50 -9.33 -28.62
CA LYS A 102 1.08 -8.27 -29.52
C LYS A 102 1.17 -6.95 -28.79
N GLU A 103 1.84 -5.99 -29.40
CA GLU A 103 1.86 -4.61 -28.93
C GLU A 103 0.85 -3.79 -29.72
N ASP A 104 -0.06 -3.14 -29.02
CA ASP A 104 -0.98 -2.12 -29.52
C ASP A 104 -1.12 -1.05 -28.43
N LYS A 105 -0.35 0.03 -28.60
CA LYS A 105 -0.34 1.16 -27.64
C LYS A 105 -1.60 2.02 -27.70
N THR A 106 -2.40 1.89 -28.75
CA THR A 106 -3.64 2.65 -28.94
C THR A 106 -4.89 1.88 -28.52
N GLY A 107 -4.78 0.56 -28.49
CA GLY A 107 -5.82 -0.37 -28.09
C GLY A 107 -5.33 -1.33 -27.02
N LYS A 108 -5.49 -2.62 -27.29
CA LYS A 108 -5.21 -3.69 -26.34
C LYS A 108 -3.96 -4.45 -26.76
N SER A 109 -2.92 -4.35 -25.95
CA SER A 109 -1.75 -5.20 -26.06
C SER A 109 -2.05 -6.56 -25.42
N LEU A 110 -1.46 -7.63 -25.93
CA LEU A 110 -1.69 -9.00 -25.45
C LEU A 110 -0.42 -9.55 -24.81
N PHE A 111 -0.52 -10.01 -23.57
CA PHE A 111 0.60 -10.54 -22.79
C PHE A 111 0.32 -11.96 -22.32
N ILE A 112 1.37 -12.77 -22.24
CA ILE A 112 1.41 -13.96 -21.38
C ILE A 112 1.96 -13.50 -20.02
N VAL A 113 1.12 -13.55 -18.98
CA VAL A 113 1.51 -13.25 -17.59
C VAL A 113 1.60 -14.54 -16.79
N ASP A 114 2.45 -14.56 -15.77
CA ASP A 114 2.75 -15.74 -14.93
C ASP A 114 3.23 -16.98 -15.71
N ASN A 115 3.66 -16.79 -16.97
CA ASN A 115 3.99 -17.84 -17.94
C ASN A 115 2.79 -18.69 -18.41
N ILE A 116 1.54 -18.30 -18.15
CA ILE A 116 0.37 -19.17 -18.40
C ILE A 116 -0.88 -18.47 -18.91
N ARG A 117 -1.13 -17.21 -18.53
CA ARG A 117 -2.41 -16.54 -18.79
C ARG A 117 -2.28 -15.50 -19.89
N LEU A 118 -3.28 -15.43 -20.76
CA LEU A 118 -3.38 -14.39 -21.76
C LEU A 118 -4.18 -13.21 -21.20
N VAL A 119 -3.55 -12.05 -21.12
CA VAL A 119 -4.20 -10.84 -20.61
C VAL A 119 -4.12 -9.74 -21.65
N GLU A 120 -5.27 -9.17 -21.97
CA GLU A 120 -5.38 -7.93 -22.73
C GLU A 120 -5.14 -6.75 -21.78
N VAL A 121 -4.10 -5.97 -22.07
CA VAL A 121 -3.69 -4.83 -21.25
C VAL A 121 -3.70 -3.58 -22.12
N TYR A 122 -4.44 -2.58 -21.67
CA TYR A 122 -4.32 -1.24 -22.23
C TYR A 122 -3.07 -0.55 -21.69
N ASP A 123 -2.40 0.21 -22.54
CA ASP A 123 -1.44 1.19 -22.04
C ASP A 123 -2.17 2.15 -21.06
N TYR A 124 -1.56 2.40 -19.91
CA TYR A 124 -2.17 3.20 -18.85
C TYR A 124 -2.63 4.58 -19.33
N GLU A 125 -1.85 5.25 -20.18
CA GLU A 125 -2.20 6.56 -20.71
C GLU A 125 -3.32 6.46 -21.74
N ALA A 126 -3.32 5.40 -22.57
CA ALA A 126 -4.38 5.14 -23.53
C ALA A 126 -5.73 4.87 -22.83
N LEU A 127 -5.77 4.00 -21.81
CA LEU A 127 -7.00 3.74 -21.06
C LEU A 127 -7.49 4.99 -20.33
N SER A 128 -6.57 5.76 -19.74
CA SER A 128 -6.91 7.02 -19.06
C SER A 128 -7.58 8.01 -20.02
N LYS A 129 -7.10 8.10 -21.28
CA LYS A 129 -7.72 8.92 -22.33
C LYS A 129 -9.08 8.40 -22.76
N ILE A 130 -9.24 7.08 -22.93
CA ILE A 130 -10.53 6.46 -23.26
C ILE A 130 -11.56 6.77 -22.16
N LYS A 131 -11.19 6.54 -20.89
CA LYS A 131 -12.06 6.81 -19.74
C LYS A 131 -12.41 8.30 -19.61
N ALA A 132 -11.46 9.20 -19.86
CA ALA A 132 -11.73 10.63 -19.87
C ALA A 132 -12.77 11.03 -20.93
N LYS A 133 -12.69 10.46 -22.15
CA LYS A 133 -13.68 10.70 -23.20
C LYS A 133 -15.06 10.14 -22.87
N GLU A 134 -15.13 8.89 -22.39
CA GLU A 134 -16.41 8.28 -21.97
C GLU A 134 -17.07 9.09 -20.85
N LEU A 135 -16.26 9.60 -19.92
CA LEU A 135 -16.73 10.46 -18.86
C LEU A 135 -17.22 11.81 -19.38
N GLU A 136 -16.52 12.42 -20.34
CA GLU A 136 -16.95 13.65 -21.00
C GLU A 136 -18.28 13.44 -21.75
N GLU A 137 -18.44 12.33 -22.45
CA GLU A 137 -19.68 11.95 -23.12
C GLU A 137 -20.82 11.70 -22.12
N LYS A 138 -20.53 11.03 -21.01
CA LYS A 138 -21.49 10.83 -19.92
C LYS A 138 -21.87 12.17 -19.28
N ALA A 139 -20.91 13.04 -19.01
CA ALA A 139 -21.13 14.38 -18.48
C ALA A 139 -21.93 15.26 -19.46
N LYS A 140 -21.74 15.12 -20.78
CA LYS A 140 -22.59 15.79 -21.79
C LYS A 140 -24.03 15.29 -21.74
N LYS A 141 -24.26 13.99 -21.52
CA LYS A 141 -25.60 13.41 -21.34
C LYS A 141 -26.24 13.81 -20.01
N ASP A 142 -25.43 13.97 -18.95
CA ASP A 142 -25.89 14.31 -17.61
C ASP A 142 -25.90 15.83 -17.33
N ALA A 143 -25.36 16.66 -18.23
CA ALA A 143 -25.34 18.12 -18.09
C ALA A 143 -26.74 18.73 -18.00
N ASP A 144 -27.73 18.08 -18.63
CA ASP A 144 -29.16 18.44 -18.49
C ASP A 144 -29.70 18.22 -17.07
N LYS A 145 -28.96 17.50 -16.20
CA LYS A 145 -29.34 17.22 -14.80
C LYS A 145 -28.53 18.03 -13.77
N GLY A 146 -27.74 19.02 -14.20
CA GLY A 146 -27.08 19.97 -13.29
C GLY A 146 -25.91 19.44 -12.45
N ARG A 147 -25.36 18.25 -12.73
CA ARG A 147 -24.33 17.61 -11.89
C ARG A 147 -22.92 17.58 -12.52
N LYS A 148 -22.28 18.74 -12.71
CA LYS A 148 -20.88 18.80 -13.24
C LYS A 148 -19.82 18.25 -12.27
N GLN A 149 -20.07 18.19 -10.96
CA GLN A 149 -19.09 17.70 -9.97
C GLN A 149 -18.98 16.16 -9.89
N SER A 150 -19.96 15.37 -10.37
CA SER A 150 -19.89 13.90 -10.26
C SER A 150 -18.81 13.30 -11.16
N ALA A 151 -18.46 13.96 -12.26
CA ALA A 151 -17.47 13.50 -13.22
C ALA A 151 -16.07 13.40 -12.61
N ALA A 152 -15.63 14.41 -11.84
CA ALA A 152 -14.32 14.39 -11.19
C ALA A 152 -14.24 13.30 -10.08
N ARG A 153 -15.31 13.08 -9.32
CA ARG A 153 -15.38 11.97 -8.34
C ARG A 153 -15.30 10.60 -9.02
N ALA A 154 -15.96 10.43 -10.16
CA ALA A 154 -15.92 9.19 -10.94
C ALA A 154 -14.52 8.84 -11.48
N PHE A 155 -13.64 9.84 -11.66
CA PHE A 155 -12.25 9.63 -12.07
C PHE A 155 -11.35 9.13 -10.93
N SER A 156 -11.62 9.52 -9.67
CA SER A 156 -10.86 9.05 -8.51
C SER A 156 -11.35 7.70 -7.97
N LEU A 157 -12.64 7.41 -8.16
CA LEU A 157 -13.30 6.18 -7.74
C LEU A 157 -13.40 5.15 -8.87
N MET A 158 -12.62 5.32 -9.95
CA MET A 158 -12.76 4.59 -11.21
C MET A 158 -13.29 3.18 -10.99
N GLU A 159 -14.59 3.04 -11.26
CA GLU A 159 -15.28 1.78 -11.13
C GLU A 159 -14.50 0.76 -11.95
N ASP A 160 -14.30 -0.39 -11.33
CA ASP A 160 -13.67 -1.53 -11.97
C ASP A 160 -14.57 -2.01 -13.11
N ASP A 161 -14.33 -1.49 -14.30
CA ASP A 161 -15.04 -1.82 -15.53
C ASP A 161 -14.46 -3.04 -16.23
N GLY A 162 -13.60 -3.79 -15.54
CA GLY A 162 -12.93 -4.98 -16.05
C GLY A 162 -11.79 -4.68 -17.03
N ARG A 163 -11.51 -3.42 -17.39
CA ARG A 163 -10.39 -3.09 -18.28
C ARG A 163 -9.09 -3.04 -17.49
N VAL A 164 -8.16 -3.92 -17.84
CA VAL A 164 -6.82 -3.96 -17.25
C VAL A 164 -5.93 -2.91 -17.91
N SER A 165 -5.25 -2.09 -17.10
CA SER A 165 -4.21 -1.19 -17.57
C SER A 165 -2.86 -1.54 -17.00
N GLY A 166 -1.81 -1.15 -17.70
CA GLY A 166 -0.44 -1.31 -17.23
C GLY A 166 0.56 -0.44 -17.99
N LYS A 167 1.80 -0.51 -17.56
CA LYS A 167 2.97 -0.02 -18.29
C LYS A 167 3.93 -1.17 -18.50
N TRP A 168 4.62 -1.18 -19.64
CA TRP A 168 5.63 -2.19 -19.91
C TRP A 168 6.90 -1.58 -20.50
N GLY A 169 8.03 -2.24 -20.24
CA GLY A 169 9.35 -1.87 -20.71
C GLY A 169 10.21 -3.07 -21.04
N ASP A 170 11.39 -2.81 -21.61
CA ASP A 170 12.34 -3.86 -21.96
C ASP A 170 12.83 -4.63 -20.73
N ALA A 171 13.00 -5.94 -20.87
CA ALA A 171 13.65 -6.82 -19.92
C ALA A 171 14.72 -7.66 -20.63
N ASP A 172 15.76 -8.06 -19.90
CA ASP A 172 16.87 -8.85 -20.44
C ASP A 172 16.69 -10.32 -20.06
N LEU A 173 16.12 -11.09 -20.99
CA LEU A 173 15.87 -12.52 -20.80
C LEU A 173 17.14 -13.30 -20.46
N LYS A 174 18.27 -12.97 -21.10
CA LYS A 174 19.54 -13.69 -20.88
C LYS A 174 20.05 -13.43 -19.47
N LYS A 175 20.01 -12.16 -19.03
CA LYS A 175 20.39 -11.78 -17.67
C LYS A 175 19.49 -12.42 -16.62
N ASP A 176 18.19 -12.47 -16.86
CA ASP A 176 17.23 -13.05 -15.93
C ASP A 176 17.36 -14.58 -15.84
N ILE A 177 17.63 -15.27 -16.96
CA ILE A 177 18.01 -16.70 -16.97
C ILE A 177 19.27 -16.94 -16.11
N ALA A 178 20.29 -16.09 -16.26
CA ALA A 178 21.52 -16.22 -15.49
C ALA A 178 21.27 -16.08 -13.98
N LYS A 179 20.41 -15.14 -13.56
CA LYS A 179 20.02 -14.97 -12.16
C LYS A 179 19.24 -16.16 -11.59
N ILE A 180 18.33 -16.73 -12.39
CA ILE A 180 17.61 -17.95 -11.98
C ILE A 180 18.61 -19.10 -11.78
N LEU A 181 19.56 -19.28 -12.71
CA LEU A 181 20.60 -20.30 -12.57
C LEU A 181 21.52 -20.05 -11.37
N GLU A 182 21.92 -18.81 -11.12
CA GLU A 182 22.68 -18.41 -9.93
C GLU A 182 21.93 -18.82 -8.65
N TYR A 183 20.67 -18.43 -8.54
CA TYR A 183 19.79 -18.81 -7.42
C TYR A 183 19.65 -20.33 -7.28
N LEU A 184 19.50 -21.06 -8.40
CA LEU A 184 19.43 -22.52 -8.44
C LEU A 184 20.77 -23.23 -8.18
N ASN A 185 21.89 -22.51 -8.20
CA ASN A 185 23.21 -23.05 -7.91
C ASN A 185 23.71 -22.72 -6.49
N LYS A 186 23.17 -21.70 -5.82
CA LYS A 186 23.47 -21.42 -4.40
C LYS A 186 23.24 -22.71 -3.57
N LYS A 187 24.29 -23.20 -2.92
CA LYS A 187 24.27 -24.45 -2.14
C LYS A 187 23.50 -24.27 -0.83
N LYS A 188 22.94 -25.37 -0.32
CA LYS A 188 22.10 -25.44 0.88
C LYS A 188 22.97 -25.56 2.16
N ASP A 189 24.11 -24.88 2.22
CA ASP A 189 25.16 -25.22 3.18
C ASP A 189 24.90 -24.67 4.61
N GLY A 190 23.72 -24.08 4.89
CA GLY A 190 23.35 -23.51 6.20
C GLY A 190 22.14 -24.15 6.88
N ALA A 191 21.97 -25.47 6.83
CA ALA A 191 20.81 -26.16 7.44
C ALA A 191 20.83 -26.21 9.00
N GLU A 192 21.86 -25.68 9.66
CA GLU A 192 22.01 -25.74 11.13
C GLU A 192 21.52 -24.49 11.86
N GLY A 193 21.26 -23.37 11.16
CA GLY A 193 20.60 -22.21 11.74
C GLY A 193 19.08 -22.34 11.62
N GLY A 194 18.36 -22.50 12.73
CA GLY A 194 16.91 -22.76 12.81
C GLY A 194 15.95 -21.74 12.14
N ASN A 195 16.45 -20.78 11.36
CA ASN A 195 15.64 -20.04 10.40
C ASN A 195 15.48 -20.88 9.15
N ARG A 196 14.37 -21.64 9.08
CA ARG A 196 13.89 -22.24 7.84
C ARG A 196 14.05 -21.20 6.72
N ASN A 197 14.78 -21.53 5.66
CA ASN A 197 14.87 -20.70 4.46
C ASN A 197 13.47 -20.56 3.88
N PHE A 198 12.73 -19.57 4.36
CA PHE A 198 11.33 -19.33 4.04
C PHE A 198 11.14 -19.27 2.52
N GLU A 199 12.10 -18.70 1.80
CA GLU A 199 12.15 -18.64 0.34
C GLU A 199 12.26 -20.02 -0.34
N TYR A 200 12.97 -20.97 0.28
CA TYR A 200 13.11 -22.34 -0.22
C TYR A 200 11.85 -23.17 0.04
N ASP A 201 11.31 -23.09 1.26
CA ASP A 201 10.07 -23.76 1.61
C ASP A 201 8.93 -23.27 0.72
N GLN A 202 8.88 -21.96 0.42
CA GLN A 202 7.95 -21.37 -0.54
C GLN A 202 8.12 -21.93 -1.96
N LEU A 203 9.35 -22.04 -2.48
CA LEU A 203 9.59 -22.61 -3.81
C LEU A 203 9.04 -24.04 -3.91
N SER A 204 9.15 -24.82 -2.83
CA SER A 204 8.75 -26.22 -2.79
C SER A 204 7.27 -26.47 -2.51
N ASN A 205 6.60 -25.58 -1.76
CA ASN A 205 5.23 -25.75 -1.27
C ASN A 205 4.18 -24.99 -2.09
N GLU A 206 4.53 -23.88 -2.74
CA GLU A 206 3.58 -22.98 -3.44
C GLU A 206 3.60 -23.11 -4.97
N CYS A 207 3.84 -24.32 -5.49
CA CYS A 207 4.02 -24.56 -6.93
C CYS A 207 5.19 -23.80 -7.58
N GLY A 208 6.13 -23.30 -6.78
CA GLY A 208 7.26 -22.49 -7.26
C GLY A 208 8.13 -23.22 -8.30
N TYR A 209 8.38 -24.52 -8.14
CA TYR A 209 9.09 -25.29 -9.18
C TYR A 209 8.35 -25.31 -10.51
N GLY A 210 7.01 -25.39 -10.46
CA GLY A 210 6.16 -25.37 -11.66
C GLY A 210 6.31 -24.07 -12.44
N VAL A 211 6.28 -22.92 -11.75
CA VAL A 211 6.43 -21.60 -12.37
C VAL A 211 7.78 -21.47 -13.09
N VAL A 212 8.87 -21.86 -12.42
CA VAL A 212 10.23 -21.79 -13.00
C VAL A 212 10.39 -22.76 -14.17
N LEU A 213 9.74 -23.95 -14.11
CA LEU A 213 9.73 -24.89 -15.23
C LEU A 213 9.03 -24.28 -16.46
N LEU A 214 7.87 -23.65 -16.30
CA LEU A 214 7.15 -23.02 -17.40
C LEU A 214 7.94 -21.83 -17.99
N TYR A 215 8.64 -21.07 -17.14
CA TYR A 215 9.57 -20.05 -17.60
C TYR A 215 10.69 -20.65 -18.47
N ALA A 216 11.32 -21.75 -18.02
CA ALA A 216 12.35 -22.45 -18.79
C ALA A 216 11.82 -22.94 -20.15
N ILE A 217 10.58 -23.43 -20.20
CA ILE A 217 9.92 -23.85 -21.44
C ILE A 217 9.78 -22.69 -22.44
N HIS A 218 9.42 -21.49 -21.97
CA HIS A 218 9.38 -20.30 -22.83
C HIS A 218 10.78 -19.84 -23.25
N ALA A 219 11.76 -19.84 -22.36
CA ALA A 219 13.15 -19.54 -22.67
C ALA A 219 13.71 -20.47 -23.75
N TYR A 220 13.38 -21.77 -23.68
CA TYR A 220 13.74 -22.76 -24.70
C TYR A 220 13.16 -22.37 -26.08
N LYS A 221 11.88 -22.02 -26.15
CA LYS A 221 11.25 -21.54 -27.40
C LYS A 221 11.87 -20.24 -27.92
N LYS A 222 12.46 -19.44 -27.04
CA LYS A 222 13.24 -18.24 -27.41
C LYS A 222 14.67 -18.49 -27.86
N GLY A 223 15.10 -19.75 -27.93
CA GLY A 223 16.42 -20.14 -28.41
C GLY A 223 17.48 -20.28 -27.33
N PHE A 224 17.15 -20.04 -26.05
CA PHE A 224 18.04 -20.28 -24.90
C PHE A 224 17.97 -21.76 -24.48
N LYS A 225 18.29 -22.66 -25.43
CA LYS A 225 18.04 -24.09 -25.31
C LYS A 225 18.84 -24.72 -24.18
N ASP A 226 20.13 -24.41 -24.10
CA ASP A 226 21.05 -25.01 -23.14
C ASP A 226 20.74 -24.52 -21.72
N GLU A 227 20.52 -23.22 -21.55
CA GLU A 227 20.21 -22.63 -20.26
C GLU A 227 18.84 -23.08 -19.74
N ALA A 228 17.83 -23.17 -20.61
CA ALA A 228 16.52 -23.70 -20.24
C ALA A 228 16.60 -25.17 -19.79
N ASN A 229 17.36 -26.00 -20.51
CA ASN A 229 17.61 -27.38 -20.12
C ASN A 229 18.39 -27.47 -18.79
N GLN A 230 19.32 -26.55 -18.55
CA GLN A 230 20.06 -26.46 -17.28
C GLN A 230 19.13 -26.08 -16.11
N ILE A 231 18.25 -25.10 -16.29
CA ILE A 231 17.23 -24.72 -15.30
C ILE A 231 16.37 -25.94 -14.96
N ALA A 232 15.80 -26.62 -15.97
CA ALA A 232 14.97 -27.80 -15.75
C ALA A 232 15.73 -28.92 -15.03
N GLY A 233 16.98 -29.19 -15.44
CA GLY A 233 17.84 -30.17 -14.77
C GLY A 233 18.06 -29.85 -13.30
N LYS A 234 18.32 -28.58 -12.96
CA LYS A 234 18.51 -28.12 -11.58
C LYS A 234 17.23 -28.20 -10.75
N LEU A 235 16.07 -27.92 -11.33
CA LEU A 235 14.79 -28.10 -10.65
C LEU A 235 14.55 -29.58 -10.31
N PHE A 236 14.80 -30.49 -11.27
CA PHE A 236 14.65 -31.93 -11.04
C PHE A 236 15.64 -32.48 -10.02
N GLU A 237 16.89 -32.03 -10.05
CA GLU A 237 17.91 -32.36 -9.05
C GLU A 237 17.49 -31.92 -7.65
N ARG A 238 17.06 -30.66 -7.50
CA ARG A 238 16.65 -30.08 -6.20
C ARG A 238 15.38 -30.69 -5.64
N ALA A 239 14.40 -30.96 -6.49
CA ALA A 239 13.13 -31.54 -6.04
C ALA A 239 13.28 -33.00 -5.58
N LYS A 240 14.38 -33.68 -5.93
CA LYS A 240 14.65 -35.13 -5.78
C LYS A 240 13.69 -36.04 -6.55
N GLU A 241 12.44 -35.63 -6.69
CA GLU A 241 11.37 -36.28 -7.44
C GLU A 241 10.96 -35.41 -8.63
N PRO A 242 11.44 -35.70 -9.85
CA PRO A 242 11.10 -34.92 -11.04
C PRO A 242 9.59 -34.80 -11.29
N GLN A 243 8.83 -35.81 -10.88
CA GLN A 243 7.37 -35.86 -10.96
C GLN A 243 6.73 -34.69 -10.20
N LYS A 244 7.30 -34.27 -9.06
CA LYS A 244 6.81 -33.12 -8.28
C LYS A 244 6.90 -31.82 -9.09
N VAL A 245 8.02 -31.59 -9.78
CA VAL A 245 8.22 -30.40 -10.63
C VAL A 245 7.22 -30.41 -11.80
N ILE A 246 7.03 -31.56 -12.44
CA ILE A 246 6.08 -31.72 -13.56
C ILE A 246 4.64 -31.49 -13.08
N ALA A 247 4.22 -32.10 -11.97
CA ALA A 247 2.87 -31.94 -11.41
C ALA A 247 2.59 -30.49 -10.98
N GLN A 248 3.59 -29.81 -10.39
CA GLN A 248 3.47 -28.37 -10.12
C GLN A 248 3.34 -27.56 -11.41
N GLY A 249 4.13 -27.85 -12.45
CA GLY A 249 4.00 -27.17 -13.75
C GLY A 249 2.62 -27.38 -14.38
N MET A 250 2.07 -28.61 -14.30
CA MET A 250 0.71 -28.90 -14.75
C MET A 250 -0.35 -28.17 -13.94
N THR A 251 -0.18 -28.10 -12.61
CA THR A 251 -1.11 -27.38 -11.73
C THR A 251 -1.12 -25.89 -12.07
N VAL A 252 0.05 -25.26 -12.23
CA VAL A 252 0.17 -23.85 -12.62
C VAL A 252 -0.50 -23.60 -13.97
N LEU A 253 -0.27 -24.47 -14.97
CA LEU A 253 -0.93 -24.36 -16.28
C LEU A 253 -2.45 -24.48 -16.19
N ALA A 254 -2.96 -25.50 -15.47
CA ALA A 254 -4.39 -25.74 -15.32
C ALA A 254 -5.08 -24.60 -14.55
N ASP A 255 -4.46 -24.07 -13.49
CA ASP A 255 -4.98 -22.93 -12.72
C ASP A 255 -5.03 -21.65 -13.58
N GLY A 256 -4.05 -21.46 -14.48
CA GLY A 256 -4.10 -20.39 -15.48
C GLY A 256 -5.32 -20.48 -16.38
N ARG A 257 -5.54 -21.66 -16.98
CA ARG A 257 -6.70 -21.91 -17.85
C ARG A 257 -8.02 -21.82 -17.11
N TYR A 258 -8.08 -22.31 -15.89
CA TYR A 258 -9.24 -22.18 -15.02
C TYR A 258 -9.62 -20.71 -14.80
N ASN A 259 -8.63 -19.85 -14.52
CA ASN A 259 -8.88 -18.41 -14.34
C ASN A 259 -9.40 -17.75 -15.62
N ASP A 260 -8.85 -18.08 -16.81
CA ASP A 260 -9.36 -17.58 -18.09
C ASP A 260 -10.84 -17.96 -18.30
N ILE A 261 -11.22 -19.18 -17.92
CA ILE A 261 -12.62 -19.66 -17.98
C ILE A 261 -13.51 -18.88 -17.01
N MET A 262 -13.03 -18.63 -15.77
CA MET A 262 -13.77 -17.81 -14.80
C MET A 262 -13.96 -16.38 -15.28
N ASP A 263 -12.93 -15.75 -15.85
CA ASP A 263 -13.01 -14.39 -16.41
C ASP A 263 -14.05 -14.30 -17.52
N LYS A 264 -14.04 -15.28 -18.44
CA LYS A 264 -15.06 -15.39 -19.50
C LYS A 264 -16.46 -15.57 -18.93
N PHE A 265 -16.62 -16.38 -17.88
CA PHE A 265 -17.92 -16.57 -17.24
C PHE A 265 -18.40 -15.29 -16.57
N PHE A 266 -17.59 -14.61 -15.75
CA PHE A 266 -18.04 -13.39 -15.06
C PHE A 266 -18.34 -12.24 -16.03
N ALA A 267 -17.73 -12.24 -17.22
CA ALA A 267 -18.08 -11.31 -18.29
C ALA A 267 -19.39 -11.66 -19.02
N SER A 268 -19.76 -12.94 -19.13
CA SER A 268 -20.91 -13.38 -19.96
C SER A 268 -22.14 -13.83 -19.16
N GLY A 269 -21.94 -14.38 -17.97
CA GLY A 269 -22.97 -15.06 -17.18
C GLY A 269 -23.49 -16.35 -17.79
N ASP A 270 -22.79 -16.94 -18.78
CA ASP A 270 -23.24 -18.14 -19.51
C ASP A 270 -22.85 -19.44 -18.78
N TRP A 271 -23.80 -20.00 -18.04
CA TRP A 271 -23.65 -21.25 -17.30
C TRP A 271 -23.39 -22.47 -18.20
N ASN A 272 -23.96 -22.52 -19.40
CA ASN A 272 -23.76 -23.64 -20.32
C ASN A 272 -22.34 -23.62 -20.89
N SER A 273 -21.86 -22.44 -21.30
CA SER A 273 -20.48 -22.29 -21.75
C SER A 273 -19.52 -22.62 -20.61
N LEU A 274 -19.79 -22.17 -19.38
CA LEU A 274 -18.95 -22.48 -18.23
C LEU A 274 -18.85 -23.99 -18.00
N GLY A 275 -19.98 -24.71 -17.97
CA GLY A 275 -19.99 -26.16 -17.74
C GLY A 275 -19.18 -26.92 -18.79
N LYS A 276 -19.33 -26.55 -20.07
CA LYS A 276 -18.57 -27.13 -21.19
C LYS A 276 -17.07 -26.84 -21.07
N ASP A 277 -16.71 -25.60 -20.74
CA ASP A 277 -15.31 -25.19 -20.62
C ASP A 277 -14.62 -25.90 -19.45
N LEU A 278 -15.32 -26.09 -18.32
CA LEU A 278 -14.84 -26.87 -17.16
C LEU A 278 -14.66 -28.35 -17.48
N ASP A 279 -15.62 -28.98 -18.18
CA ASP A 279 -15.50 -30.37 -18.64
C ASP A 279 -14.29 -30.54 -19.57
N GLY A 280 -14.10 -29.60 -20.50
CA GLY A 280 -12.94 -29.55 -21.38
C GLY A 280 -11.62 -29.46 -20.62
N LEU A 281 -11.57 -28.59 -19.60
CA LEU A 281 -10.40 -28.46 -18.73
C LEU A 281 -10.09 -29.76 -17.97
N LEU A 282 -11.09 -30.37 -17.34
CA LEU A 282 -10.95 -31.63 -16.60
C LEU A 282 -10.55 -32.81 -17.49
N SER A 283 -11.03 -32.84 -18.74
CA SER A 283 -10.62 -33.87 -19.71
C SER A 283 -9.14 -33.74 -20.10
N THR A 284 -8.61 -32.51 -20.13
CA THR A 284 -7.21 -32.22 -20.46
C THR A 284 -6.29 -32.48 -19.28
N PHE A 285 -6.73 -32.12 -18.07
CA PHE A 285 -5.96 -32.21 -16.82
C PHE A 285 -6.57 -33.21 -15.84
N SER A 286 -6.81 -34.44 -16.31
CA SER A 286 -7.44 -35.51 -15.52
C SER A 286 -6.54 -36.08 -14.41
N SER A 287 -5.23 -35.80 -14.45
CA SER A 287 -4.24 -36.19 -13.44
C SER A 287 -3.20 -35.09 -13.26
N GLY A 288 -2.46 -35.09 -12.14
CA GLY A 288 -1.37 -34.16 -11.89
C GLY A 288 -1.77 -32.70 -11.59
N TRP A 289 -3.05 -32.35 -11.74
CA TRP A 289 -3.60 -31.07 -11.31
C TRP A 289 -4.18 -31.17 -9.91
N ARG A 290 -3.60 -30.41 -8.97
CA ARG A 290 -3.99 -30.41 -7.56
C ARG A 290 -5.46 -30.08 -7.33
N ASN A 291 -6.03 -29.16 -8.12
CA ASN A 291 -7.38 -28.62 -7.90
C ASN A 291 -8.46 -29.36 -8.72
N ALA A 292 -8.11 -30.42 -9.45
CA ALA A 292 -9.03 -31.11 -10.35
C ALA A 292 -10.29 -31.63 -9.63
N GLY A 293 -10.16 -32.15 -8.41
CA GLY A 293 -11.30 -32.63 -7.63
C GLY A 293 -12.28 -31.53 -7.24
N ALA A 294 -11.78 -30.38 -6.80
CA ALA A 294 -12.60 -29.21 -6.50
C ALA A 294 -13.30 -28.65 -7.76
N VAL A 295 -12.59 -28.61 -8.89
CA VAL A 295 -13.18 -28.14 -10.16
C VAL A 295 -14.21 -29.11 -10.70
N LYS A 296 -14.03 -30.42 -10.50
CA LYS A 296 -15.07 -31.42 -10.81
C LYS A 296 -16.36 -31.14 -10.02
N LYS A 297 -16.25 -30.87 -8.71
CA LYS A 297 -17.39 -30.48 -7.88
C LYS A 297 -18.07 -29.21 -8.39
N LEU A 298 -17.30 -28.20 -8.82
CA LEU A 298 -17.86 -27.01 -9.45
C LEU A 298 -18.58 -27.33 -10.77
N ALA A 299 -17.99 -28.15 -11.64
CA ALA A 299 -18.59 -28.51 -12.92
C ALA A 299 -19.94 -29.22 -12.73
N GLU A 300 -20.06 -30.10 -11.74
CA GLU A 300 -21.32 -30.76 -11.37
C GLU A 300 -22.37 -29.74 -10.90
N ASN A 301 -21.98 -28.78 -10.06
CA ASN A 301 -22.90 -27.73 -9.58
C ASN A 301 -23.31 -26.76 -10.71
N VAL A 302 -22.40 -26.43 -11.62
CA VAL A 302 -22.69 -25.60 -12.80
C VAL A 302 -23.70 -26.29 -13.72
N LYS A 303 -23.61 -27.61 -13.92
CA LYS A 303 -24.59 -28.37 -14.70
C LYS A 303 -25.98 -28.31 -14.08
N LYS A 304 -26.09 -28.59 -12.77
CA LYS A 304 -27.36 -28.44 -12.02
C LYS A 304 -27.93 -27.03 -12.14
N ARG A 305 -27.08 -26.01 -12.04
CA ARG A 305 -27.45 -24.61 -12.18
C ARG A 305 -27.92 -24.27 -13.59
N ALA A 306 -27.29 -24.82 -14.63
CA ALA A 306 -27.67 -24.58 -16.02
C ALA A 306 -29.03 -25.22 -16.38
N GLU A 307 -29.35 -26.35 -15.77
CA GLU A 307 -30.66 -27.03 -15.91
C GLU A 307 -31.79 -26.30 -15.18
N THR A 308 -31.47 -25.56 -14.12
CA THR A 308 -32.45 -24.88 -13.27
C THR A 308 -32.48 -23.38 -13.56
N ALA A 309 -33.39 -22.94 -14.44
CA ALA A 309 -33.48 -21.53 -14.84
C ALA A 309 -33.83 -20.59 -13.66
N ALA A 310 -34.83 -20.95 -12.86
CA ALA A 310 -35.27 -20.17 -11.71
C ALA A 310 -34.57 -20.62 -10.41
N PRO A 311 -34.18 -19.69 -9.51
CA PRO A 311 -33.69 -20.07 -8.19
C PRO A 311 -34.76 -20.85 -7.43
N PRO A 312 -34.39 -21.91 -6.67
CA PRO A 312 -35.35 -22.61 -5.84
C PRO A 312 -35.95 -21.65 -4.80
N GLU A 313 -37.22 -21.86 -4.49
CA GLU A 313 -37.88 -21.12 -3.42
C GLU A 313 -37.19 -21.44 -2.09
N LEU A 314 -36.82 -20.39 -1.36
CA LEU A 314 -36.18 -20.55 -0.07
C LEU A 314 -37.18 -21.09 0.96
N LYS A 315 -36.84 -22.21 1.59
CA LYS A 315 -37.64 -22.86 2.63
C LYS A 315 -36.95 -22.71 3.98
N GLY A 316 -37.73 -22.47 5.03
CA GLY A 316 -37.24 -22.37 6.39
C GLY A 316 -38.32 -21.85 7.33
N PRO A 317 -38.26 -22.20 8.62
CA PRO A 317 -39.17 -21.63 9.61
C PRO A 317 -38.94 -20.12 9.75
N GLY A 318 -40.02 -19.35 9.87
CA GLY A 318 -39.94 -17.92 10.19
C GLY A 318 -39.50 -16.97 9.06
N LEU A 319 -39.41 -17.44 7.80
CA LEU A 319 -39.09 -16.58 6.66
C LEU A 319 -40.27 -15.67 6.29
N ALA A 320 -40.04 -14.36 6.26
CA ALA A 320 -40.98 -13.36 5.79
C ALA A 320 -40.96 -13.22 4.25
N ASP A 321 -41.95 -12.55 3.66
CA ASP A 321 -41.98 -12.30 2.21
C ASP A 321 -40.78 -11.47 1.73
N GLU A 322 -40.32 -10.51 2.56
CA GLU A 322 -39.11 -9.74 2.27
C GLU A 322 -37.85 -10.62 2.27
N ASP A 323 -37.80 -11.70 3.06
CA ASP A 323 -36.68 -12.67 3.04
C ASP A 323 -36.62 -13.41 1.72
N LYS A 324 -37.78 -13.89 1.25
CA LYS A 324 -37.89 -14.56 -0.04
C LYS A 324 -37.48 -13.61 -1.18
N LYS A 325 -37.90 -12.35 -1.11
CA LYS A 325 -37.52 -11.31 -2.07
C LYS A 325 -36.02 -11.05 -2.06
N LEU A 326 -35.38 -10.87 -0.90
CA LEU A 326 -33.93 -10.68 -0.80
C LEU A 326 -33.16 -11.91 -1.31
N ALA A 327 -33.64 -13.12 -1.02
CA ALA A 327 -33.05 -14.35 -1.55
C ALA A 327 -33.10 -14.44 -3.08
N LEU A 328 -34.15 -13.89 -3.70
CA LEU A 328 -34.27 -13.75 -5.15
C LEU A 328 -33.35 -12.64 -5.69
N GLU A 329 -33.25 -11.51 -5.00
CA GLU A 329 -32.31 -10.43 -5.35
C GLU A 329 -30.86 -10.95 -5.34
N ILE A 330 -30.46 -11.72 -4.34
CA ILE A 330 -29.12 -12.36 -4.27
C ILE A 330 -28.91 -13.31 -5.45
N ALA A 331 -29.90 -14.15 -5.76
CA ALA A 331 -29.81 -15.12 -6.86
C ALA A 331 -29.62 -14.44 -8.24
N GLY A 332 -30.25 -13.28 -8.43
CA GLY A 332 -30.20 -12.51 -9.67
C GLY A 332 -29.09 -11.46 -9.75
N ALA A 333 -28.35 -11.24 -8.66
CA ALA A 333 -27.34 -10.19 -8.59
C ALA A 333 -26.12 -10.51 -9.47
N ASP A 334 -25.66 -9.49 -10.19
CA ASP A 334 -24.35 -9.51 -10.83
C ASP A 334 -23.25 -9.25 -9.80
N THR A 335 -22.01 -9.59 -10.14
CA THR A 335 -20.85 -9.27 -9.30
C THR A 335 -20.80 -7.76 -9.04
N PRO A 336 -20.85 -7.30 -7.77
CA PRO A 336 -20.75 -5.88 -7.48
C PRO A 336 -19.39 -5.34 -7.93
N LYS A 337 -19.41 -4.19 -8.63
CA LYS A 337 -18.20 -3.55 -9.18
C LYS A 337 -17.23 -3.04 -8.11
N VAL A 338 -17.72 -2.79 -6.91
CA VAL A 338 -16.92 -2.32 -5.78
C VAL A 338 -16.84 -3.44 -4.76
N ASN A 339 -15.66 -3.62 -4.17
CA ASN A 339 -15.43 -4.59 -3.09
C ASN A 339 -16.13 -4.08 -1.81
N ARG A 340 -17.47 -4.21 -1.79
CA ARG A 340 -18.35 -3.69 -0.73
C ARG A 340 -18.42 -4.60 0.49
N PHE A 341 -17.85 -5.81 0.43
CA PHE A 341 -17.88 -6.77 1.53
C PHE A 341 -16.74 -6.58 2.54
N ARG A 342 -16.18 -5.36 2.66
CA ARG A 342 -15.28 -5.04 3.78
C ARG A 342 -15.95 -5.12 5.16
N TYR A 343 -17.27 -5.36 5.21
CA TYR A 343 -18.04 -5.69 6.41
C TYR A 343 -17.68 -7.04 7.07
N ASN A 344 -16.75 -7.84 6.53
CA ASN A 344 -16.28 -9.11 7.13
C ASN A 344 -15.59 -8.95 8.49
N ARG A 345 -15.76 -7.81 9.13
CA ARG A 345 -15.12 -7.40 10.36
C ARG A 345 -16.14 -6.87 11.37
N GLU A 346 -17.20 -6.20 10.94
CA GLU A 346 -18.12 -5.55 11.87
C GLU A 346 -19.21 -6.50 12.39
N LEU A 347 -19.48 -6.47 13.70
CA LEU A 347 -20.62 -7.08 14.39
C LEU A 347 -21.93 -6.36 14.01
N TRP A 348 -22.27 -6.41 12.72
CA TRP A 348 -23.35 -5.66 12.09
C TRP A 348 -24.71 -5.85 12.76
N ILE A 349 -24.95 -6.99 13.41
CA ILE A 349 -26.16 -7.29 14.20
C ILE A 349 -26.40 -6.29 15.34
N MET A 350 -25.36 -5.64 15.88
CA MET A 350 -25.49 -4.64 16.94
C MET A 350 -25.86 -3.25 16.41
N HIS A 351 -25.65 -2.98 15.12
CA HIS A 351 -25.82 -1.66 14.51
C HIS A 351 -27.09 -1.54 13.66
N ALA A 352 -28.06 -2.44 13.86
CA ALA A 352 -29.32 -2.48 13.12
C ALA A 352 -30.04 -1.11 13.12
N GLY A 353 -30.64 -0.75 11.98
CA GLY A 353 -31.37 0.51 11.80
C GLY A 353 -30.50 1.73 11.51
N LYS A 354 -29.17 1.62 11.54
CA LYS A 354 -28.29 2.68 11.06
C LYS A 354 -28.07 2.50 9.56
N SER A 355 -28.32 3.55 8.78
CA SER A 355 -28.01 3.54 7.35
C SER A 355 -26.50 3.30 7.15
N PRO A 356 -26.10 2.59 6.09
CA PRO A 356 -24.68 2.45 5.74
C PRO A 356 -24.02 3.83 5.68
N ARG A 357 -22.74 3.89 6.08
CA ARG A 357 -21.95 5.14 6.16
C ARG A 357 -21.92 5.96 4.87
N VAL A 358 -22.25 5.34 3.74
CA VAL A 358 -22.34 5.99 2.44
C VAL A 358 -23.70 5.65 1.83
N LYS A 359 -24.60 6.64 1.76
CA LYS A 359 -25.80 6.54 0.92
C LYS A 359 -25.35 6.48 -0.54
N LEU A 360 -25.32 5.28 -1.09
CA LEU A 360 -25.12 5.06 -2.52
C LEU A 360 -26.45 5.30 -3.26
N GLU A 361 -26.40 5.66 -4.54
CA GLU A 361 -27.60 5.88 -5.37
C GLU A 361 -28.56 4.67 -5.37
N SER A 362 -28.05 3.47 -5.07
CA SER A 362 -28.83 2.31 -4.70
C SER A 362 -28.24 1.61 -3.47
N GLU A 363 -29.12 1.35 -2.49
CA GLU A 363 -28.81 0.53 -1.33
C GLU A 363 -28.41 -0.88 -1.80
N SER A 364 -27.26 -1.37 -1.36
CA SER A 364 -26.83 -2.72 -1.75
C SER A 364 -27.65 -3.79 -1.04
N ILE A 365 -27.72 -4.99 -1.59
CA ILE A 365 -28.40 -6.13 -0.96
C ILE A 365 -27.82 -6.38 0.44
N THR A 366 -26.49 -6.27 0.60
CA THR A 366 -25.83 -6.39 1.91
C THR A 366 -26.27 -5.30 2.88
N ASP A 367 -26.42 -4.05 2.43
CA ASP A 367 -26.89 -2.96 3.29
C ASP A 367 -28.34 -3.22 3.75
N LYS A 368 -29.23 -3.66 2.84
CA LYS A 368 -30.61 -4.06 3.20
C LYS A 368 -30.65 -5.17 4.25
N ILE A 369 -29.76 -6.16 4.12
CA ILE A 369 -29.68 -7.31 5.04
C ILE A 369 -29.16 -6.87 6.40
N THR A 370 -28.06 -6.10 6.42
CA THR A 370 -27.40 -5.68 7.66
C THR A 370 -28.23 -4.64 8.43
N ALA A 371 -28.92 -3.73 7.73
CA ALA A 371 -29.82 -2.77 8.35
C ALA A 371 -30.96 -3.42 9.17
N ARG A 372 -31.35 -4.65 8.82
CA ARG A 372 -32.36 -5.43 9.56
C ARG A 372 -31.84 -6.10 10.84
N GLY A 373 -30.52 -6.20 11.02
CA GLY A 373 -29.90 -6.83 12.19
C GLY A 373 -30.33 -8.28 12.41
N MET A 374 -30.65 -8.63 13.66
CA MET A 374 -31.05 -9.99 14.07
C MET A 374 -32.19 -10.58 13.22
N LYS A 375 -33.10 -9.73 12.67
CA LYS A 375 -34.21 -10.18 11.81
C LYS A 375 -33.75 -10.76 10.47
N SER A 376 -32.49 -10.61 10.08
CA SER A 376 -31.93 -11.22 8.87
C SER A 376 -31.29 -12.58 9.13
N VAL A 377 -31.06 -12.98 10.39
CA VAL A 377 -30.39 -14.25 10.69
C VAL A 377 -31.19 -15.46 10.18
N PRO A 378 -32.53 -15.55 10.33
CA PRO A 378 -33.32 -16.65 9.75
C PRO A 378 -33.18 -16.79 8.23
N LEU A 379 -33.14 -15.68 7.50
CA LEU A 379 -32.86 -15.66 6.07
C LEU A 379 -31.48 -16.27 5.78
N LEU A 380 -30.43 -15.80 6.46
CA LEU A 380 -29.08 -16.26 6.23
C LEU A 380 -28.91 -17.75 6.59
N LEU A 381 -29.52 -18.22 7.68
CA LEU A 381 -29.55 -19.64 8.04
C LEU A 381 -30.24 -20.49 6.98
N ALA A 382 -31.38 -20.04 6.45
CA ALA A 382 -32.04 -20.74 5.35
C ALA A 382 -31.16 -20.77 4.07
N LEU A 383 -30.46 -19.67 3.78
CA LEU A 383 -29.55 -19.58 2.64
C LEU A 383 -28.31 -20.50 2.76
N LEU A 384 -27.85 -20.83 3.97
CA LEU A 384 -26.73 -21.77 4.15
C LEU A 384 -27.03 -23.17 3.60
N LYS A 385 -28.31 -23.55 3.51
CA LYS A 385 -28.78 -24.82 2.92
C LYS A 385 -29.00 -24.73 1.41
N ASP A 386 -28.66 -23.60 0.80
CA ASP A 386 -28.96 -23.28 -0.59
C ASP A 386 -27.68 -23.19 -1.42
N ASP A 387 -27.43 -24.27 -2.18
CA ASP A 387 -26.25 -24.39 -3.05
C ASP A 387 -26.42 -23.72 -4.42
N TYR A 388 -27.47 -22.91 -4.61
CA TYR A 388 -27.72 -22.22 -5.87
C TYR A 388 -26.59 -21.25 -6.21
N LEU A 389 -25.92 -21.49 -7.34
CA LEU A 389 -24.85 -20.65 -7.84
C LEU A 389 -25.37 -19.32 -8.43
N THR A 390 -24.74 -18.24 -8.00
CA THR A 390 -24.98 -16.85 -8.42
C THR A 390 -23.91 -16.38 -9.41
N LYS A 391 -24.09 -15.22 -10.05
CA LYS A 391 -23.05 -14.62 -10.90
C LYS A 391 -22.00 -13.83 -10.11
N ILE A 392 -22.06 -13.86 -8.79
CA ILE A 392 -21.14 -13.12 -7.93
C ILE A 392 -19.84 -13.90 -7.81
N ASP A 393 -18.69 -13.25 -8.03
CA ASP A 393 -17.38 -13.83 -7.76
C ASP A 393 -17.17 -14.01 -6.24
N LEU A 394 -16.93 -15.24 -5.79
CA LEU A 394 -16.67 -15.55 -4.39
C LEU A 394 -15.54 -14.71 -3.79
N GLY A 395 -14.48 -14.44 -4.57
CA GLY A 395 -13.35 -13.63 -4.13
C GLY A 395 -13.73 -12.17 -3.82
N ARG A 396 -14.82 -11.66 -4.42
CA ARG A 396 -15.35 -10.32 -4.13
C ARG A 396 -16.17 -10.29 -2.85
N ILE A 397 -16.78 -11.40 -2.47
CA ILE A 397 -17.56 -11.51 -1.21
C ILE A 397 -16.62 -11.68 -0.02
N ARG A 398 -15.64 -12.57 -0.11
CA ARG A 398 -14.74 -12.86 1.03
C ARG A 398 -13.61 -11.82 1.18
N GLY A 399 -13.42 -10.97 0.18
CA GLY A 399 -12.22 -10.15 0.01
C GLY A 399 -11.03 -11.00 -0.44
N TYR A 400 -9.97 -10.37 -0.95
CA TYR A 400 -8.74 -11.04 -1.40
C TYR A 400 -7.87 -11.57 -0.24
N SER A 401 -8.49 -12.01 0.85
CA SER A 401 -7.82 -12.69 1.94
C SER A 401 -7.29 -14.02 1.41
N TYR A 402 -6.04 -13.99 0.95
CA TYR A 402 -5.31 -15.19 0.59
C TYR A 402 -5.11 -16.02 1.86
N VAL A 403 -5.94 -17.05 2.03
CA VAL A 403 -5.73 -18.03 3.09
C VAL A 403 -4.59 -18.92 2.60
N SER A 404 -3.42 -18.79 3.25
CA SER A 404 -2.29 -19.69 2.98
C SER A 404 -2.76 -21.12 3.21
N HIS A 405 -2.64 -21.96 2.19
CA HIS A 405 -3.09 -23.34 2.30
C HIS A 405 -2.15 -24.19 3.15
N ASN A 406 -2.31 -24.15 4.47
CA ASN A 406 -1.71 -25.14 5.36
C ASN A 406 -2.62 -26.37 5.38
N TYR A 407 -2.55 -27.17 4.31
CA TYR A 407 -3.21 -28.47 4.32
C TYR A 407 -2.57 -29.31 5.41
N ASP A 408 -3.39 -29.89 6.28
CA ASP A 408 -2.94 -31.03 7.05
C ASP A 408 -2.52 -32.12 6.06
N SER A 409 -1.27 -32.59 6.17
CA SER A 409 -0.77 -33.70 5.36
C SER A 409 -1.62 -34.96 5.52
N ASN A 410 -2.39 -35.05 6.61
CA ASN A 410 -3.29 -36.14 6.94
C ASN A 410 -4.71 -35.99 6.37
N SER A 411 -5.10 -34.84 5.81
CA SER A 411 -6.44 -34.68 5.22
C SER A 411 -6.64 -35.65 4.07
N SER A 412 -7.79 -36.30 4.05
CA SER A 412 -8.24 -37.13 2.94
C SER A 412 -8.31 -36.32 1.63
N ALA A 413 -8.32 -37.01 0.49
CA ALA A 413 -8.44 -36.34 -0.80
C ALA A 413 -9.76 -35.57 -0.92
N GLU A 414 -10.83 -36.06 -0.31
CA GLU A 414 -12.15 -35.42 -0.31
C GLU A 414 -12.17 -34.14 0.52
N GLU A 415 -11.67 -34.18 1.76
CA GLU A 415 -11.54 -33.00 2.63
C GLU A 415 -10.68 -31.93 1.95
N ARG A 416 -9.52 -32.32 1.40
CA ARG A 416 -8.66 -31.42 0.65
C ARG A 416 -9.37 -30.78 -0.55
N ASN A 417 -10.14 -31.56 -1.30
CA ASN A 417 -10.92 -31.02 -2.44
C ASN A 417 -12.02 -30.08 -1.96
N ASN A 418 -12.65 -30.34 -0.82
CA ASN A 418 -13.65 -29.45 -0.23
C ASN A 418 -13.01 -28.14 0.24
N GLU A 419 -11.88 -28.18 0.93
CA GLU A 419 -11.11 -26.99 1.32
C GLU A 419 -10.73 -26.15 0.10
N ILE A 420 -10.19 -26.78 -0.96
CA ILE A 420 -9.87 -26.10 -2.23
C ILE A 420 -11.13 -25.50 -2.84
N TYR A 421 -12.24 -26.25 -2.91
CA TYR A 421 -13.51 -25.76 -3.46
C TYR A 421 -14.01 -24.53 -2.70
N GLN A 422 -13.85 -24.50 -1.38
CA GLN A 422 -14.26 -23.36 -0.57
C GLN A 422 -13.39 -22.12 -0.79
N GLN A 423 -12.14 -22.27 -1.22
CA GLN A 423 -11.18 -21.16 -1.32
C GLN A 423 -10.91 -20.72 -2.77
N MET A 424 -11.14 -21.59 -3.75
CA MET A 424 -10.88 -21.29 -5.15
C MET A 424 -11.83 -20.20 -5.65
N ARG A 425 -11.33 -19.36 -6.55
CA ARG A 425 -12.16 -18.38 -7.27
C ARG A 425 -13.25 -19.11 -8.04
N ARG A 426 -14.52 -18.85 -7.76
CA ARG A 426 -15.66 -19.47 -8.43
C ARG A 426 -16.90 -18.61 -8.30
N PRO A 427 -17.97 -18.87 -9.05
CA PRO A 427 -19.27 -18.29 -8.77
C PRO A 427 -19.71 -18.68 -7.35
N ALA A 428 -20.11 -17.70 -6.55
CA ALA A 428 -20.56 -17.88 -5.19
C ALA A 428 -21.94 -18.55 -5.17
N THR A 429 -22.18 -19.46 -4.22
CA THR A 429 -23.52 -19.92 -3.90
C THR A 429 -24.24 -18.90 -3.03
N ARG A 430 -25.57 -19.02 -2.89
CA ARG A 430 -26.29 -18.26 -1.86
C ARG A 430 -25.81 -18.60 -0.44
N ALA A 431 -25.41 -19.86 -0.21
CA ALA A 431 -24.77 -20.26 1.05
C ALA A 431 -23.43 -19.55 1.29
N ASP A 432 -22.60 -19.31 0.28
CA ASP A 432 -21.34 -18.57 0.46
C ASP A 432 -21.58 -17.12 0.91
N PHE A 433 -22.60 -16.48 0.31
CA PHE A 433 -23.02 -15.13 0.68
C PHE A 433 -23.48 -15.11 2.14
N ALA A 434 -24.31 -16.08 2.54
CA ALA A 434 -24.80 -16.18 3.91
C ALA A 434 -23.69 -16.46 4.92
N SER A 435 -22.81 -17.44 4.62
CA SER A 435 -21.66 -17.79 5.45
C SER A 435 -20.76 -16.58 5.71
N THR A 436 -20.55 -15.74 4.71
CA THR A 436 -19.73 -14.53 4.86
C THR A 436 -20.37 -13.53 5.83
N LEU A 437 -21.68 -13.33 5.78
CA LEU A 437 -22.38 -12.41 6.68
C LEU A 437 -22.62 -12.98 8.08
N LEU A 438 -22.75 -14.29 8.20
CA LEU A 438 -22.93 -14.95 9.49
C LEU A 438 -21.61 -15.11 10.24
N SER A 439 -20.50 -15.30 9.55
CA SER A 439 -19.20 -15.55 10.19
C SER A 439 -18.82 -14.56 11.31
N PRO A 440 -19.01 -13.23 11.18
CA PRO A 440 -18.73 -12.30 12.27
C PRO A 440 -19.53 -12.55 13.57
N ILE A 441 -20.63 -13.31 13.54
CA ILE A 441 -21.44 -13.54 14.74
C ILE A 441 -20.92 -14.72 15.59
N LEU A 442 -20.11 -15.62 15.02
CA LEU A 442 -19.63 -16.84 15.70
C LEU A 442 -18.26 -16.65 16.34
N PRO A 443 -18.01 -17.11 17.58
CA PRO A 443 -16.68 -17.15 18.22
C PRO A 443 -15.59 -17.74 17.31
N ASN A 444 -14.33 -17.30 17.43
CA ASN A 444 -13.29 -17.60 16.43
C ASN A 444 -13.03 -19.09 16.23
N GLN A 445 -13.00 -19.85 17.32
CA GLN A 445 -12.83 -21.30 17.27
C GLN A 445 -14.01 -21.93 16.52
N ASN A 446 -15.23 -21.50 16.82
CA ASN A 446 -16.44 -21.98 16.17
C ASN A 446 -16.49 -21.57 14.69
N ASP A 447 -16.10 -20.35 14.32
CA ASP A 447 -16.03 -19.91 12.92
C ASP A 447 -15.00 -20.73 12.14
N TYR A 448 -13.83 -20.98 12.72
CA TYR A 448 -12.78 -21.77 12.07
C TYR A 448 -13.23 -23.21 11.82
N GLU A 449 -13.73 -23.90 12.84
CA GLU A 449 -14.22 -25.28 12.71
C GLU A 449 -15.47 -25.35 11.82
N ALA A 450 -16.42 -24.44 11.98
CA ALA A 450 -17.61 -24.37 11.13
C ALA A 450 -17.27 -24.15 9.65
N ARG A 451 -16.29 -23.29 9.34
CA ARG A 451 -15.81 -23.09 7.97
C ARG A 451 -15.12 -24.32 7.40
N LYS A 452 -14.42 -25.08 8.24
CA LYS A 452 -13.78 -26.35 7.86
C LYS A 452 -14.83 -27.41 7.52
N GLU A 453 -15.90 -27.49 8.29
CA GLU A 453 -17.06 -28.35 8.05
C GLU A 453 -17.93 -27.88 6.87
N GLY A 454 -17.85 -26.59 6.50
CA GLY A 454 -18.53 -26.01 5.36
C GLY A 454 -19.92 -25.44 5.70
N PRO A 455 -20.84 -25.33 4.72
CA PRO A 455 -22.15 -24.71 4.96
C PRO A 455 -23.01 -25.39 6.03
N GLU A 456 -22.87 -26.70 6.22
CA GLU A 456 -23.60 -27.46 7.24
C GLU A 456 -23.08 -27.15 8.65
N GLY A 457 -21.77 -27.22 8.89
CA GLY A 457 -21.20 -26.83 10.18
C GLY A 457 -21.45 -25.35 10.52
N MET A 458 -21.41 -24.48 9.50
CA MET A 458 -21.82 -23.07 9.66
C MET A 458 -23.31 -22.95 10.02
N PHE A 459 -24.18 -23.78 9.43
CA PHE A 459 -25.61 -23.78 9.76
C PHE A 459 -25.83 -24.21 11.20
N ASP A 460 -25.19 -25.28 11.65
CA ASP A 460 -25.36 -25.82 13.00
C ASP A 460 -24.86 -24.81 14.05
N ALA A 461 -23.62 -24.31 13.89
CA ALA A 461 -23.04 -23.33 14.80
C ALA A 461 -23.85 -22.01 14.85
N CYS A 462 -24.30 -21.50 13.70
CA CYS A 462 -25.09 -20.27 13.66
C CYS A 462 -26.53 -20.48 14.15
N SER A 463 -27.11 -21.67 13.96
CA SER A 463 -28.46 -21.98 14.45
C SER A 463 -28.47 -22.08 15.96
N GLU A 464 -27.49 -22.76 16.56
CA GLU A 464 -27.30 -22.81 18.02
C GLU A 464 -27.10 -21.40 18.57
N TRP A 465 -26.17 -20.64 18.00
CA TRP A 465 -25.95 -19.26 18.40
C TRP A 465 -27.22 -18.41 18.28
N TYR A 466 -27.97 -18.54 17.19
CA TYR A 466 -29.20 -17.78 16.98
C TYR A 466 -30.27 -18.14 18.02
N GLU A 467 -30.49 -19.42 18.31
CA GLU A 467 -31.49 -19.84 19.30
C GLU A 467 -31.15 -19.31 20.70
N GLU A 468 -29.87 -19.22 21.07
CA GLU A 468 -29.40 -18.65 22.33
C GLU A 468 -29.49 -17.11 22.41
N ASN A 469 -29.50 -16.42 21.26
CA ASN A 469 -29.27 -14.97 21.18
C ASN A 469 -30.39 -14.18 20.48
N LYS A 470 -31.36 -14.83 19.84
CA LYS A 470 -32.42 -14.18 19.03
C LYS A 470 -33.28 -13.18 19.79
N ASP A 471 -33.46 -13.41 21.10
CA ASP A 471 -34.26 -12.56 21.98
C ASP A 471 -33.44 -11.50 22.71
N LYS A 472 -32.09 -11.52 22.55
CA LYS A 472 -31.20 -10.53 23.17
C LYS A 472 -31.25 -9.21 22.42
N THR A 473 -31.30 -8.13 23.17
CA THR A 473 -31.09 -6.76 22.67
C THR A 473 -29.65 -6.57 22.20
N PRO A 474 -29.35 -5.55 21.36
CA PRO A 474 -27.97 -5.21 20.99
C PRO A 474 -27.02 -5.01 22.18
N ILE A 475 -27.51 -4.47 23.30
CA ILE A 475 -26.73 -4.30 24.53
C ILE A 475 -26.39 -5.66 25.16
N GLU A 476 -27.35 -6.58 25.23
CA GLU A 476 -27.13 -7.93 25.76
C GLU A 476 -26.20 -8.76 24.86
N LEU A 477 -26.29 -8.59 23.54
CA LEU A 477 -25.35 -9.19 22.58
C LEU A 477 -23.94 -8.65 22.78
N ALA A 478 -23.78 -7.32 22.88
CA ALA A 478 -22.48 -6.73 23.13
C ALA A 478 -21.86 -7.25 24.44
N LYS A 479 -22.66 -7.39 25.51
CA LYS A 479 -22.20 -8.03 26.76
C LYS A 479 -21.70 -9.46 26.54
N ALA A 480 -22.42 -10.26 25.74
CA ALA A 480 -22.00 -11.62 25.43
C ALA A 480 -20.66 -11.63 24.68
N TYR A 481 -20.47 -10.74 23.70
CA TYR A 481 -19.23 -10.64 22.93
C TYR A 481 -18.04 -10.05 23.69
N MET A 482 -18.23 -9.38 24.84
CA MET A 482 -17.08 -8.94 25.63
C MET A 482 -16.22 -10.10 26.12
N SER A 483 -16.85 -11.27 26.31
CA SER A 483 -16.19 -12.51 26.74
C SER A 483 -15.65 -13.35 25.57
N ASP A 484 -15.73 -12.85 24.33
CA ASP A 484 -15.21 -13.54 23.15
C ASP A 484 -13.67 -13.52 23.15
N GLU A 485 -13.06 -14.62 22.71
CA GLU A 485 -11.60 -14.72 22.51
C GLU A 485 -11.14 -13.87 21.31
N ASN A 486 -12.04 -13.53 20.38
CA ASN A 486 -11.74 -12.64 19.28
C ASN A 486 -11.64 -11.18 19.76
N SER A 487 -10.40 -10.68 19.83
CA SER A 487 -10.10 -9.29 20.20
C SER A 487 -10.83 -8.24 19.35
N GLN A 488 -11.05 -8.49 18.06
CA GLN A 488 -11.74 -7.55 17.19
C GLN A 488 -13.22 -7.42 17.56
N ARG A 489 -13.90 -8.54 17.83
CA ARG A 489 -15.32 -8.55 18.21
C ARG A 489 -15.53 -8.03 19.62
N LYS A 490 -14.60 -8.36 20.52
CA LYS A 490 -14.50 -7.73 21.83
C LYS A 490 -14.35 -6.21 21.69
N ASN A 491 -13.48 -5.74 20.80
CA ASN A 491 -13.29 -4.30 20.55
C ASN A 491 -14.58 -3.60 20.11
N GLU A 492 -15.29 -4.19 19.16
CA GLU A 492 -16.55 -3.63 18.65
C GLU A 492 -17.65 -3.66 19.71
N ALA A 493 -17.75 -4.75 20.48
CA ALA A 493 -18.70 -4.86 21.58
C ALA A 493 -18.43 -3.83 22.69
N VAL A 494 -17.18 -3.62 23.06
CA VAL A 494 -16.78 -2.60 24.05
C VAL A 494 -17.08 -1.20 23.53
N ALA A 495 -16.71 -0.89 22.28
CA ALA A 495 -17.02 0.39 21.66
C ALA A 495 -18.53 0.66 21.63
N PHE A 496 -19.32 -0.37 21.31
CA PHE A 496 -20.78 -0.31 21.34
C PHE A 496 -21.34 -0.04 22.74
N LEU A 497 -20.85 -0.74 23.78
CA LEU A 497 -21.30 -0.56 25.17
C LEU A 497 -20.89 0.79 25.75
N ILE A 498 -19.71 1.31 25.41
CA ILE A 498 -19.29 2.66 25.80
C ILE A 498 -20.27 3.71 25.28
N LYS A 499 -20.79 3.52 24.05
CA LYS A 499 -21.66 4.48 23.38
C LYS A 499 -23.12 4.34 23.80
N ASN A 500 -23.63 3.11 23.92
CA ASN A 500 -25.06 2.83 24.06
C ASN A 500 -25.45 2.16 25.39
N GLY A 501 -24.47 1.70 26.18
CA GLY A 501 -24.72 1.01 27.44
C GLY A 501 -25.19 1.93 28.57
N SER A 502 -25.94 1.35 29.50
CA SER A 502 -26.28 1.96 30.79
C SER A 502 -25.05 2.04 31.73
N GLU A 503 -25.15 2.81 32.81
CA GLU A 503 -24.06 2.90 33.80
C GLU A 503 -23.79 1.53 34.48
N GLU A 504 -24.80 0.66 34.59
CA GLU A 504 -24.64 -0.73 35.03
C GLU A 504 -23.79 -1.55 34.04
N ASP A 505 -24.01 -1.37 32.74
CA ASP A 505 -23.25 -2.06 31.69
C ASP A 505 -21.79 -1.61 31.69
N ILE A 506 -21.57 -0.31 31.90
CA ILE A 506 -20.25 0.28 32.05
C ILE A 506 -19.52 -0.30 33.27
N LYS A 507 -20.18 -0.45 34.42
CA LYS A 507 -19.58 -1.11 35.59
C LYS A 507 -19.23 -2.57 35.30
N GLY A 508 -20.05 -3.26 34.52
CA GLY A 508 -19.77 -4.62 34.04
C GLY A 508 -18.51 -4.67 33.17
N LEU A 509 -18.38 -3.74 32.22
CA LEU A 509 -17.20 -3.58 31.37
C LEU A 509 -15.94 -3.28 32.19
N GLU A 510 -16.01 -2.33 33.13
CA GLU A 510 -14.90 -1.99 34.03
C GLU A 510 -14.42 -3.20 34.82
N LYS A 511 -15.36 -3.97 35.39
CA LYS A 511 -15.05 -5.21 36.10
C LYS A 511 -14.34 -6.20 35.20
N GLN A 512 -14.84 -6.44 33.99
CA GLN A 512 -14.26 -7.39 33.06
C GLN A 512 -12.84 -6.98 32.60
N LEU A 513 -12.61 -5.70 32.32
CA LEU A 513 -11.28 -5.19 31.99
C LEU A 513 -10.34 -5.35 33.19
N LEU A 514 -10.82 -5.09 34.41
CA LEU A 514 -10.05 -5.29 35.65
C LEU A 514 -9.79 -6.76 35.96
N ASP A 515 -10.63 -7.69 35.52
CA ASP A 515 -10.45 -9.13 35.73
C ASP A 515 -9.52 -9.74 34.65
N SER A 516 -9.50 -9.18 33.44
CA SER A 516 -8.69 -9.65 32.29
C SER A 516 -7.17 -9.56 32.53
N GLU A 517 -6.39 -10.45 31.92
CA GLU A 517 -4.92 -10.42 31.99
C GLU A 517 -4.36 -9.14 31.36
N THR A 518 -3.49 -8.45 32.09
CA THR A 518 -2.92 -7.16 31.66
C THR A 518 -1.78 -7.29 30.64
N SER A 519 -1.31 -8.51 30.37
CA SER A 519 -0.36 -8.81 29.30
C SER A 519 -1.02 -8.85 27.92
N ASP A 520 -2.35 -9.01 27.85
CA ASP A 520 -3.09 -8.95 26.59
C ASP A 520 -3.15 -7.51 26.05
N TYR A 521 -2.45 -7.28 24.95
CA TYR A 521 -2.39 -6.01 24.26
C TYR A 521 -3.78 -5.48 23.85
N SER A 522 -4.72 -6.38 23.52
CA SER A 522 -6.09 -5.98 23.16
C SER A 522 -6.84 -5.37 24.35
N VAL A 523 -6.66 -5.91 25.56
CA VAL A 523 -7.25 -5.39 26.79
C VAL A 523 -6.72 -3.98 27.10
N LEU A 524 -5.42 -3.75 26.88
CA LEU A 524 -4.81 -2.42 27.07
C LEU A 524 -5.41 -1.38 26.11
N GLN A 525 -5.59 -1.74 24.84
CA GLN A 525 -6.23 -0.85 23.86
C GLN A 525 -7.68 -0.57 24.22
N LEU A 526 -8.43 -1.58 24.66
CA LEU A 526 -9.83 -1.45 25.08
C LEU A 526 -10.00 -0.54 26.28
N ALA A 527 -9.21 -0.78 27.32
CA ALA A 527 -9.21 0.07 28.49
C ALA A 527 -8.85 1.51 28.12
N GLN A 528 -7.91 1.71 27.18
CA GLN A 528 -7.51 3.06 26.75
C GLN A 528 -8.68 3.76 26.05
N GLN A 529 -9.33 3.09 25.10
CA GLN A 529 -10.52 3.62 24.42
C GLN A 529 -11.65 3.94 25.41
N TYR A 530 -11.86 3.06 26.40
CA TYR A 530 -12.79 3.29 27.51
C TYR A 530 -12.46 4.58 28.27
N ALA A 531 -11.23 4.72 28.76
CA ALA A 531 -10.78 5.89 29.51
C ALA A 531 -10.85 7.17 28.66
N GLU A 532 -10.53 7.09 27.36
CA GLU A 532 -10.62 8.20 26.42
C GLU A 532 -12.06 8.66 26.19
N LYS A 533 -13.02 7.75 26.04
CA LYS A 533 -14.43 8.10 25.83
C LYS A 533 -15.11 8.59 27.11
N ARG A 534 -14.83 7.97 28.27
CA ARG A 534 -15.51 8.27 29.54
C ARG A 534 -14.89 9.44 30.31
N GLY A 535 -13.61 9.71 30.09
CA GLY A 535 -12.90 10.81 30.73
C GLY A 535 -12.96 10.75 32.25
N ASP A 536 -13.36 11.86 32.88
CA ASP A 536 -13.37 11.98 34.34
C ASP A 536 -14.23 10.92 35.05
N LYS A 537 -15.24 10.37 34.37
CA LYS A 537 -16.06 9.29 34.92
C LYS A 537 -15.32 7.96 35.07
N ALA A 538 -14.19 7.78 34.39
CA ALA A 538 -13.36 6.58 34.45
C ALA A 538 -12.19 6.68 35.44
N LYS A 539 -12.11 7.73 36.27
CA LYS A 539 -10.99 7.94 37.23
C LYS A 539 -10.78 6.72 38.14
N ASP A 540 -11.83 6.27 38.80
CA ASP A 540 -11.77 5.13 39.73
C ASP A 540 -11.33 3.84 39.04
N PHE A 541 -11.81 3.61 37.81
CA PHE A 541 -11.37 2.48 37.00
C PHE A 541 -9.90 2.57 36.62
N VAL A 542 -9.46 3.73 36.11
CA VAL A 542 -8.07 3.95 35.70
C VAL A 542 -7.11 3.80 36.88
N GLU A 543 -7.47 4.29 38.07
CA GLU A 543 -6.67 4.09 39.27
C GLU A 543 -6.49 2.60 39.59
N LYS A 544 -7.59 1.83 39.60
CA LYS A 544 -7.56 0.38 39.84
C LYS A 544 -6.79 -0.37 38.75
N PHE A 545 -7.00 -0.03 37.48
CA PHE A 545 -6.39 -0.70 36.33
C PHE A 545 -4.89 -0.40 36.23
N THR A 546 -4.48 0.85 36.47
CA THR A 546 -3.05 1.22 36.52
C THR A 546 -2.34 0.59 37.71
N ARG A 547 -2.99 0.49 38.88
CA ARG A 547 -2.44 -0.29 40.00
C ARG A 547 -2.26 -1.77 39.65
N LYS A 548 -3.28 -2.39 39.02
CA LYS A 548 -3.19 -3.78 38.54
C LYS A 548 -2.02 -3.94 37.55
N LEU A 549 -1.87 -3.00 36.63
CA LEU A 549 -0.73 -2.97 35.72
C LEU A 549 0.57 -2.92 36.52
N GLU A 550 0.76 -1.94 37.40
CA GLU A 550 1.97 -1.79 38.22
C GLU A 550 2.30 -3.06 39.04
N GLU A 551 1.29 -3.74 39.59
CA GLU A 551 1.41 -4.98 40.36
C GLU A 551 1.68 -6.23 39.52
N ALA A 552 1.29 -6.23 38.24
CA ALA A 552 1.53 -7.35 37.33
C ALA A 552 3.04 -7.59 37.21
N LYS A 553 3.49 -8.74 37.72
CA LYS A 553 4.88 -9.14 37.66
C LYS A 553 5.32 -9.24 36.19
N PRO A 554 6.55 -8.83 35.89
CA PRO A 554 7.22 -9.21 34.66
C PRO A 554 7.01 -10.69 34.36
N GLU A 555 6.47 -11.06 33.19
CA GLU A 555 6.55 -12.45 32.73
C GLU A 555 8.04 -12.84 32.64
N GLU A 556 8.39 -14.10 32.92
CA GLU A 556 9.78 -14.57 33.13
C GLU A 556 10.77 -14.32 31.97
N GLY A 557 10.36 -13.68 30.87
CA GLY A 557 11.20 -13.20 29.75
C GLY A 557 11.60 -11.71 29.79
N GLU A 558 11.17 -10.91 30.77
CA GLU A 558 11.47 -9.45 30.82
C GLU A 558 12.94 -9.08 31.11
N ASN A 559 13.81 -10.07 31.36
CA ASN A 559 15.26 -9.84 31.43
C ASN A 559 15.94 -9.98 30.05
N GLU A 560 15.20 -10.41 29.03
CA GLU A 560 15.67 -10.39 27.64
C GLU A 560 15.61 -8.96 27.05
N PRO A 561 16.32 -8.67 25.94
CA PRO A 561 16.35 -7.33 25.32
C PRO A 561 14.98 -6.70 25.02
N GLY A 562 13.90 -7.50 24.96
CA GLY A 562 12.52 -7.03 24.82
C GLY A 562 11.87 -6.48 26.11
N GLY A 563 12.38 -6.80 27.30
CA GLY A 563 11.75 -6.44 28.56
C GLY A 563 11.81 -4.95 28.92
N GLU A 564 12.89 -4.24 28.58
CA GLU A 564 12.92 -2.78 28.74
C GLU A 564 11.90 -2.07 27.83
N HIS A 565 11.67 -2.59 26.62
CA HIS A 565 10.66 -2.06 25.72
C HIS A 565 9.27 -2.25 26.33
N MET A 566 8.99 -3.43 26.90
CA MET A 566 7.72 -3.70 27.59
C MET A 566 7.53 -2.83 28.83
N LYS A 567 8.57 -2.63 29.65
CA LYS A 567 8.52 -1.71 30.81
C LYS A 567 8.21 -0.28 30.38
N LYS A 568 8.87 0.21 29.34
CA LYS A 568 8.61 1.55 28.79
C LYS A 568 7.20 1.65 28.21
N TYR A 569 6.78 0.66 27.42
CA TYR A 569 5.44 0.60 26.85
C TYR A 569 4.38 0.64 27.95
N LYS A 570 4.54 -0.17 29.00
CA LYS A 570 3.66 -0.20 30.17
C LYS A 570 3.61 1.15 30.90
N ALA A 571 4.76 1.79 31.12
CA ALA A 571 4.83 3.12 31.73
C ALA A 571 4.12 4.19 30.86
N ASP A 572 4.34 4.15 29.54
CA ASP A 572 3.70 5.05 28.59
C ASP A 572 2.18 4.83 28.55
N MET A 573 1.73 3.58 28.64
CA MET A 573 0.30 3.24 28.74
C MET A 573 -0.32 3.73 30.04
N ILE A 574 0.32 3.51 31.20
CA ILE A 574 -0.13 4.05 32.49
C ILE A 574 -0.26 5.57 32.43
N LYS A 575 0.73 6.24 31.82
CA LYS A 575 0.68 7.69 31.60
C LYS A 575 -0.53 8.08 30.75
N ARG A 576 -0.78 7.39 29.63
CA ARG A 576 -1.95 7.64 28.75
C ARG A 576 -3.28 7.48 29.50
N PHE A 577 -3.40 6.46 30.35
CA PHE A 577 -4.60 6.26 31.17
C PHE A 577 -4.84 7.45 32.10
N LYS A 578 -3.80 7.85 32.85
CA LYS A 578 -3.86 8.99 33.78
C LYS A 578 -4.19 10.28 33.02
N ASP A 579 -3.59 10.48 31.85
CA ASP A 579 -3.84 11.62 30.99
C ASP A 579 -5.29 11.65 30.47
N ALA A 580 -5.84 10.51 30.06
CA ALA A 580 -7.21 10.38 29.56
C ALA A 580 -8.25 10.81 30.62
N VAL A 581 -8.05 10.44 31.89
CA VAL A 581 -8.98 10.78 33.00
C VAL A 581 -8.61 12.05 33.74
N SER A 582 -7.49 12.69 33.39
CA SER A 582 -7.10 13.97 34.01
C SER A 582 -8.13 15.05 33.71
N SER A 583 -8.40 15.91 34.69
CA SER A 583 -9.23 17.11 34.51
C SER A 583 -8.57 18.18 33.64
N THR A 584 -7.31 17.94 33.22
CA THR A 584 -6.57 18.83 32.34
C THR A 584 -7.32 18.98 31.02
N THR A 585 -7.73 20.21 30.74
CA THR A 585 -8.42 20.58 29.49
C THR A 585 -7.44 20.69 28.33
N ALA A 586 -7.95 20.64 27.09
CA ALA A 586 -7.13 20.93 25.91
C ALA A 586 -6.47 22.33 26.01
N GLN A 587 -7.19 23.31 26.55
CA GLN A 587 -6.70 24.68 26.73
C GLN A 587 -5.56 24.77 27.75
N GLU A 588 -5.64 24.05 28.87
CA GLU A 588 -4.55 24.01 29.86
C GLU A 588 -3.30 23.34 29.30
N ILE A 589 -3.45 22.25 28.53
CA ILE A 589 -2.32 21.61 27.84
C ILE A 589 -1.68 22.59 26.86
N ILE A 590 -2.49 23.31 26.08
CA ILE A 590 -2.01 24.35 25.18
C ILE A 590 -1.28 25.45 25.94
N ASN A 591 -1.82 25.93 27.07
CA ASN A 591 -1.16 26.96 27.88
C ASN A 591 0.18 26.46 28.45
N ASP A 592 0.26 25.19 28.86
CA ASP A 592 1.51 24.55 29.27
C ASP A 592 2.53 24.48 28.12
N ILE A 593 2.08 24.20 26.89
CA ILE A 593 2.95 24.20 25.71
C ILE A 593 3.41 25.63 25.37
N LEU A 594 2.49 26.60 25.35
CA LEU A 594 2.76 28.00 25.01
C LEU A 594 3.67 28.69 26.03
N SER A 595 3.59 28.30 27.30
CA SER A 595 4.48 28.77 28.37
C SER A 595 5.84 28.06 28.42
N GLY A 596 6.03 27.00 27.63
CA GLY A 596 7.23 26.17 27.62
C GLY A 596 7.33 25.19 28.79
N LYS A 597 6.27 25.05 29.60
CA LYS A 597 6.21 24.08 30.72
C LYS A 597 6.16 22.64 30.22
N LYS A 598 5.59 22.39 29.03
CA LYS A 598 5.64 21.11 28.32
C LYS A 598 6.06 21.33 26.88
N THR A 599 6.70 20.35 26.25
CA THR A 599 6.91 20.39 24.80
C THR A 599 5.65 19.97 24.06
N PHE A 600 5.52 20.40 22.81
CA PHE A 600 4.44 19.95 21.93
C PHE A 600 4.46 18.43 21.75
N ASP A 601 5.64 17.84 21.51
CA ASP A 601 5.79 16.39 21.29
C ASP A 601 5.35 15.55 22.50
N GLU A 602 5.73 15.96 23.71
CA GLU A 602 5.31 15.29 24.95
C GLU A 602 3.79 15.34 25.18
N SER A 603 3.13 16.34 24.59
CA SER A 603 1.72 16.65 24.81
C SER A 603 0.83 16.26 23.63
N THR A 604 1.39 15.92 22.46
CA THR A 604 0.64 15.76 21.20
C THR A 604 -0.48 14.75 21.33
N MET A 605 -0.19 13.59 21.92
CA MET A 605 -1.19 12.52 22.10
C MET A 605 -2.28 12.92 23.10
N GLN A 606 -1.89 13.48 24.26
CA GLN A 606 -2.84 13.95 25.28
C GLN A 606 -3.73 15.08 24.72
N LEU A 607 -3.14 16.04 24.02
CA LEU A 607 -3.85 17.13 23.37
C LEU A 607 -4.83 16.59 22.32
N SER A 608 -4.40 15.64 21.49
CA SER A 608 -5.27 14.97 20.51
C SER A 608 -6.48 14.33 21.19
N GLN A 609 -6.27 13.61 22.29
CA GLN A 609 -7.35 12.96 23.04
C GLN A 609 -8.33 13.98 23.62
N LYS A 610 -7.83 15.08 24.21
CA LYS A 610 -8.71 16.12 24.77
C LYS A 610 -9.48 16.87 23.69
N LEU A 611 -8.85 17.17 22.56
CA LEU A 611 -9.50 17.83 21.43
C LEU A 611 -10.63 16.99 20.81
N ARG A 612 -10.56 15.65 20.87
CA ARG A 612 -11.65 14.75 20.42
C ARG A 612 -12.92 14.84 21.26
N ARG A 613 -12.82 15.33 22.51
CA ARG A 613 -13.98 15.50 23.40
C ARG A 613 -14.68 16.85 23.21
N GLU A 614 -14.03 17.76 22.49
CA GLU A 614 -14.57 19.08 22.18
C GLU A 614 -15.47 19.02 20.94
N THR A 615 -16.44 19.93 20.85
CA THR A 615 -17.24 20.07 19.63
C THR A 615 -16.38 20.49 18.45
N LYS A 616 -16.87 20.27 17.23
CA LYS A 616 -16.12 20.58 16.01
C LYS A 616 -15.57 22.00 15.98
N GLU A 617 -16.47 22.93 16.24
CA GLU A 617 -16.20 24.36 16.29
C GLU A 617 -15.28 24.72 17.45
N ASN A 618 -15.44 24.10 18.63
CA ASN A 618 -14.62 24.43 19.80
C ASN A 618 -13.19 23.91 19.69
N SER A 619 -12.96 22.67 19.20
CA SER A 619 -11.60 22.16 18.97
C SER A 619 -10.84 23.07 18.00
N GLU A 620 -11.50 23.48 16.91
CA GLU A 620 -10.91 24.40 15.94
C GLU A 620 -10.58 25.74 16.59
N LYS A 621 -11.53 26.33 17.32
CA LYS A 621 -11.32 27.59 18.06
C LYS A 621 -10.09 27.52 18.97
N ILE A 622 -9.96 26.44 19.74
CA ILE A 622 -8.85 26.18 20.65
C ILE A 622 -7.53 26.11 19.88
N ILE A 623 -7.48 25.32 18.80
CA ILE A 623 -6.28 25.15 17.95
C ILE A 623 -5.86 26.49 17.32
N LEU A 624 -6.79 27.23 16.72
CA LEU A 624 -6.48 28.49 16.03
C LEU A 624 -6.03 29.57 17.03
N THR A 625 -6.65 29.61 18.21
CA THR A 625 -6.23 30.50 19.29
C THR A 625 -4.82 30.13 19.78
N ALA A 626 -4.51 28.84 19.91
CA ALA A 626 -3.17 28.36 20.25
C ALA A 626 -2.14 28.78 19.21
N ALA A 627 -2.46 28.62 17.92
CA ALA A 627 -1.60 29.02 16.82
C ALA A 627 -1.31 30.54 16.83
N LEU A 628 -2.32 31.38 17.09
CA LEU A 628 -2.16 32.83 17.22
C LEU A 628 -1.27 33.23 18.40
N ASN A 629 -1.41 32.53 19.53
CA ASN A 629 -0.70 32.84 20.77
C ASN A 629 0.70 32.23 20.84
N ALA A 630 1.03 31.26 19.97
CA ALA A 630 2.37 30.69 19.89
C ALA A 630 3.36 31.79 19.51
N LYS A 631 4.44 31.97 20.28
CA LYS A 631 5.51 32.94 19.97
C LYS A 631 6.37 32.48 18.80
N GLU A 632 6.67 31.19 18.74
CA GLU A 632 7.45 30.56 17.67
C GLU A 632 6.55 30.23 16.46
N PRO A 633 6.91 30.64 15.24
CA PRO A 633 6.17 30.35 14.01
C PRO A 633 5.96 28.84 13.77
N GLU A 634 6.96 28.02 14.08
CA GLU A 634 6.92 26.57 13.90
C GLU A 634 5.88 25.94 14.82
N LEU A 635 5.79 26.42 16.06
CA LEU A 635 4.79 25.95 17.02
C LEU A 635 3.37 26.33 16.56
N SER A 636 3.18 27.53 15.99
CA SER A 636 1.90 27.93 15.38
C SER A 636 1.46 26.95 14.30
N MET A 637 2.37 26.62 13.38
CA MET A 637 2.13 25.64 12.33
C MET A 637 1.83 24.24 12.90
N ARG A 638 2.55 23.80 13.93
CA ARG A 638 2.29 22.50 14.58
C ARG A 638 0.88 22.44 15.16
N PHE A 639 0.39 23.51 15.78
CA PHE A 639 -1.01 23.58 16.19
C PHE A 639 -1.96 23.51 15.00
N MET A 640 -1.74 24.31 13.94
CA MET A 640 -2.60 24.24 12.74
C MET A 640 -2.62 22.86 12.09
N SER A 641 -1.53 22.10 12.13
CA SER A 641 -1.53 20.73 11.59
C SER A 641 -2.56 19.80 12.25
N PHE A 642 -2.97 20.05 13.50
CA PHE A 642 -4.06 19.32 14.15
C PHE A 642 -5.42 19.54 13.48
N SER A 643 -5.67 20.70 12.85
CA SER A 643 -6.89 20.91 12.09
C SER A 643 -6.92 19.96 10.90
N SER A 644 -5.80 19.85 10.16
CA SER A 644 -5.67 18.98 8.99
C SER A 644 -5.65 17.47 9.33
N MET A 645 -5.15 17.11 10.52
CA MET A 645 -5.17 15.73 11.00
C MET A 645 -6.54 15.31 11.51
N ARG A 646 -7.52 16.23 11.61
CA ARG A 646 -8.84 15.93 12.15
C ARG A 646 -9.54 14.75 11.48
N PRO A 647 -9.56 14.57 10.14
CA PRO A 647 -10.13 13.38 9.52
C PRO A 647 -9.39 12.08 9.90
N MET A 648 -8.09 12.18 10.18
CA MET A 648 -7.30 11.06 10.67
C MET A 648 -7.51 10.77 12.16
N VAL A 649 -7.75 11.82 12.94
CA VAL A 649 -8.01 11.78 14.39
C VAL A 649 -9.47 11.40 14.67
N SER A 650 -10.38 11.65 13.73
CA SER A 650 -11.77 11.18 13.74
C SER A 650 -11.95 9.83 13.05
N PHE A 651 -10.89 9.08 12.74
CA PHE A 651 -10.98 7.61 12.65
C PHE A 651 -11.24 7.00 14.05
N ASP A 652 -12.13 7.60 14.82
CA ASP A 652 -13.05 6.76 15.55
C ASP A 652 -13.76 5.98 14.44
N MET A 653 -13.54 4.66 14.43
CA MET A 653 -14.26 3.73 13.56
C MET A 653 -15.78 3.82 13.74
N ASP A 654 -16.33 4.79 14.48
CA ASP A 654 -17.72 4.92 14.91
C ASP A 654 -18.22 6.37 14.97
N ASP A 655 -17.53 7.35 14.35
CA ASP A 655 -18.14 8.66 14.16
C ASP A 655 -19.24 8.54 13.08
N ASP A 656 -20.38 7.98 13.52
CA ASP A 656 -21.74 8.06 12.97
C ASP A 656 -22.20 9.52 12.88
N SER A 657 -21.30 10.48 12.64
CA SER A 657 -21.73 11.76 12.09
C SER A 657 -22.48 11.40 10.81
N GLU A 658 -23.79 11.61 10.85
CA GLU A 658 -24.72 11.45 9.73
C GLU A 658 -24.27 12.27 8.49
N GLU A 659 -23.20 13.07 8.62
CA GLU A 659 -22.44 13.80 7.60
C GLU A 659 -21.73 12.89 6.55
N GLY A 660 -21.72 11.56 6.71
CA GLY A 660 -21.22 10.62 5.69
C GLY A 660 -22.19 10.33 4.54
N GLY A 661 -23.48 10.63 4.74
CA GLY A 661 -24.44 10.71 3.64
C GLY A 661 -24.06 11.85 2.71
N GLU A 662 -24.58 11.86 1.48
CA GLU A 662 -24.66 13.09 0.71
C GLU A 662 -25.50 14.12 1.51
N GLU A 663 -24.92 14.77 2.51
CA GLU A 663 -25.18 16.17 2.73
C GLU A 663 -25.01 16.82 1.37
N ALA A 664 -26.15 17.14 0.78
CA ALA A 664 -26.29 17.76 -0.52
C ALA A 664 -25.61 19.12 -0.48
N GLU A 665 -24.28 19.17 -0.56
CA GLU A 665 -23.49 20.39 -0.39
C GLU A 665 -24.11 21.32 0.66
N THR A 666 -24.57 20.80 1.82
CA THR A 666 -25.00 21.70 2.89
C THR A 666 -23.74 22.47 3.20
N GLU A 667 -23.82 23.77 2.89
CA GLU A 667 -22.67 24.65 2.83
C GLU A 667 -21.88 24.45 4.11
N LYS A 668 -20.67 23.88 4.01
CA LYS A 668 -19.77 23.79 5.16
C LYS A 668 -19.52 25.21 5.59
N THR A 669 -20.27 25.65 6.60
CA THR A 669 -20.08 26.96 7.20
C THR A 669 -18.72 26.93 7.86
N LEU A 670 -17.85 27.84 7.43
CA LEU A 670 -16.53 27.95 8.01
C LEU A 670 -16.68 28.41 9.46
N GLY A 671 -16.28 27.56 10.40
CA GLY A 671 -16.17 27.94 11.80
C GLY A 671 -15.07 28.97 12.01
N ASN A 672 -15.17 29.78 13.07
CA ASN A 672 -14.05 30.60 13.56
C ASN A 672 -13.40 31.56 12.52
N VAL A 673 -14.19 32.08 11.56
CA VAL A 673 -13.73 32.95 10.45
C VAL A 673 -12.78 34.07 10.92
N GLU A 674 -13.08 34.73 12.03
CA GLU A 674 -12.27 35.84 12.54
C GLU A 674 -10.89 35.39 13.07
N LEU A 675 -10.77 34.15 13.59
CA LEU A 675 -9.46 33.60 13.98
C LEU A 675 -8.63 33.24 12.75
N TRP A 676 -9.27 32.67 11.72
CA TRP A 676 -8.62 32.41 10.44
C TRP A 676 -8.11 33.70 9.80
N LYS A 677 -8.90 34.77 9.75
CA LYS A 677 -8.46 36.09 9.24
C LYS A 677 -7.23 36.62 9.98
N LYS A 678 -7.18 36.48 11.30
CA LYS A 678 -6.01 36.88 12.10
C LYS A 678 -4.78 36.05 11.76
N LEU A 679 -4.91 34.73 11.63
CA LEU A 679 -3.79 33.86 11.25
C LEU A 679 -3.29 34.17 9.84
N LEU A 680 -4.18 34.42 8.89
CA LEU A 680 -3.82 34.77 7.51
C LEU A 680 -3.05 36.10 7.40
N ALA A 681 -3.25 37.00 8.37
CA ALA A 681 -2.52 38.26 8.51
C ALA A 681 -1.17 38.09 9.24
N ASP A 682 -0.86 36.91 9.78
CA ASP A 682 0.37 36.64 10.51
C ASP A 682 1.57 36.52 9.56
N GLY A 683 2.37 37.60 9.50
CA GLY A 683 3.54 37.72 8.63
C GLY A 683 4.83 37.13 9.20
N ARG A 684 4.79 36.44 10.35
CA ARG A 684 6.00 35.83 10.91
C ARG A 684 6.52 34.73 9.98
N LYS A 685 7.80 34.81 9.64
CA LYS A 685 8.47 33.84 8.75
C LYS A 685 8.74 32.54 9.49
N MET A 686 8.52 31.41 8.84
CA MET A 686 8.84 30.08 9.35
C MET A 686 10.20 29.63 8.86
N ALA A 687 11.01 29.06 9.75
CA ALA A 687 12.21 28.32 9.40
C ALA A 687 11.82 26.86 9.15
N LEU A 688 11.25 26.59 7.97
CA LEU A 688 10.98 25.21 7.54
C LEU A 688 12.20 24.65 6.81
N PRO A 689 12.90 23.63 7.36
CA PRO A 689 14.06 23.05 6.70
C PRO A 689 13.71 22.50 5.31
N GLY A 690 14.36 23.02 4.26
CA GLY A 690 14.22 22.52 2.89
C GLY A 690 12.99 23.00 2.10
N ILE A 691 12.08 23.75 2.74
CA ILE A 691 11.00 24.47 2.06
C ILE A 691 11.44 25.94 1.92
N ASP A 692 10.91 26.66 0.94
CA ASP A 692 11.26 28.07 0.74
C ASP A 692 11.11 28.88 2.04
N SER A 693 12.24 29.41 2.54
CA SER A 693 12.41 30.20 3.78
C SER A 693 11.53 31.46 3.87
N LYS A 694 10.75 31.74 2.84
CA LYS A 694 9.84 32.88 2.73
C LYS A 694 8.43 32.61 3.26
N MET A 695 8.06 31.36 3.51
CA MET A 695 6.71 31.06 4.00
C MET A 695 6.44 31.69 5.36
N THR A 696 5.27 32.30 5.49
CA THR A 696 4.77 32.88 6.74
C THR A 696 3.78 31.97 7.44
N VAL A 697 3.52 32.22 8.73
CA VAL A 697 2.41 31.57 9.45
C VAL A 697 1.09 31.74 8.68
N GLY A 698 0.83 32.91 8.11
CA GLY A 698 -0.36 33.16 7.29
C GLY A 698 -0.41 32.35 6.00
N ASP A 699 0.73 32.04 5.38
CA ASP A 699 0.77 31.13 4.24
C ASP A 699 0.42 29.69 4.64
N SER A 700 0.93 29.23 5.79
CA SER A 700 0.57 27.93 6.36
C SER A 700 -0.91 27.85 6.70
N ALA A 701 -1.47 28.90 7.30
CA ALA A 701 -2.90 29.02 7.58
C ALA A 701 -3.74 28.92 6.30
N ALA A 702 -3.31 29.60 5.23
CA ALA A 702 -3.98 29.54 3.93
C ALA A 702 -3.96 28.12 3.35
N ILE A 703 -2.83 27.41 3.41
CA ILE A 703 -2.74 26.02 2.94
C ILE A 703 -3.63 25.09 3.76
N ASN A 704 -3.62 25.21 5.09
CA ASN A 704 -4.46 24.37 5.96
C ASN A 704 -5.94 24.61 5.67
N LEU A 705 -6.37 25.87 5.59
CA LEU A 705 -7.76 26.21 5.32
C LEU A 705 -8.22 25.76 3.92
N ASP A 706 -7.40 25.94 2.88
CA ASP A 706 -7.71 25.43 1.54
C ASP A 706 -7.76 23.89 1.52
N SER A 707 -6.98 23.21 2.37
CA SER A 707 -7.00 21.75 2.52
C SER A 707 -8.30 21.20 3.10
N GLU A 708 -8.98 21.96 3.95
CA GLU A 708 -10.29 21.59 4.50
C GLU A 708 -11.42 21.72 3.45
N TYR A 709 -11.16 22.46 2.36
CA TYR A 709 -12.10 22.77 1.29
C TYR A 709 -11.73 22.04 -0.03
N GLY A 710 -12.46 20.95 -0.28
CA GLY A 710 -12.39 20.16 -1.52
C GLY A 710 -11.41 18.97 -1.44
N LYS A 711 -11.86 17.75 -1.76
CA LYS A 711 -10.97 16.57 -1.82
C LYS A 711 -10.05 16.58 -3.06
N VAL A 712 -10.50 17.23 -4.14
CA VAL A 712 -9.77 17.31 -5.42
C VAL A 712 -8.63 18.33 -5.34
N SER A 713 -8.83 19.43 -4.60
CA SER A 713 -7.89 20.53 -4.46
C SER A 713 -6.55 20.10 -3.84
N GLY A 714 -6.55 19.16 -2.88
CA GLY A 714 -5.31 18.73 -2.22
C GLY A 714 -4.27 18.13 -3.17
N MET A 715 -4.67 17.26 -4.09
CA MET A 715 -3.76 16.65 -5.07
C MET A 715 -3.30 17.67 -6.12
N GLU A 716 -4.21 18.48 -6.65
CA GLU A 716 -3.92 19.50 -7.65
C GLU A 716 -3.01 20.60 -7.09
N ARG A 717 -3.28 21.07 -5.88
CA ARG A 717 -2.45 22.02 -5.14
C ARG A 717 -1.05 21.46 -4.91
N ASN A 718 -0.94 20.22 -4.42
CA ASN A 718 0.37 19.60 -4.19
C ASN A 718 1.14 19.46 -5.52
N ARG A 719 0.46 19.08 -6.61
CA ARG A 719 1.05 19.06 -7.95
C ARG A 719 1.54 20.45 -8.37
N ALA A 720 0.73 21.49 -8.15
CA ALA A 720 1.08 22.87 -8.46
C ALA A 720 2.30 23.34 -7.65
N PHE A 721 2.35 23.11 -6.33
CA PHE A 721 3.51 23.47 -5.50
C PHE A 721 4.80 22.77 -5.97
N MET A 722 4.72 21.50 -6.36
CA MET A 722 5.87 20.76 -6.85
C MET A 722 6.42 21.26 -8.19
N ILE A 723 5.57 21.88 -9.03
CA ILE A 723 5.93 22.30 -10.40
C ILE A 723 6.19 23.81 -10.49
N LEU A 724 5.36 24.62 -9.86
CA LEU A 724 5.38 26.08 -9.96
C LEU A 724 6.09 26.74 -8.78
N GLY A 725 6.33 26.01 -7.69
CA GLY A 725 6.91 26.53 -6.47
C GLY A 725 5.95 27.37 -5.64
N THR A 726 6.41 27.77 -4.45
CA THR A 726 5.60 28.49 -3.47
C THR A 726 5.19 29.88 -3.98
N GLU A 727 6.11 30.63 -4.60
CA GLU A 727 5.86 32.02 -5.01
C GLU A 727 4.71 32.17 -6.01
N ARG A 728 4.54 31.21 -6.94
CA ARG A 728 3.47 31.23 -7.94
C ARG A 728 2.15 30.67 -7.42
N VAL A 729 2.19 29.71 -6.49
CA VAL A 729 1.00 28.99 -6.02
C VAL A 729 0.35 29.71 -4.85
N MET A 730 1.11 30.30 -3.93
CA MET A 730 0.55 30.98 -2.75
C MET A 730 -0.44 32.11 -3.09
N PRO A 731 -0.24 32.94 -4.12
CA PRO A 731 -1.26 33.91 -4.54
C PRO A 731 -2.61 33.27 -4.91
N ILE A 732 -2.57 32.10 -5.57
CA ILE A 732 -3.77 31.33 -5.92
C ILE A 732 -4.44 30.79 -4.66
N VAL A 733 -3.66 30.17 -3.76
CA VAL A 733 -4.16 29.64 -2.47
C VAL A 733 -4.80 30.77 -1.66
N ARG A 734 -4.14 31.93 -1.52
CA ARG A 734 -4.67 33.10 -0.80
C ARG A 734 -5.94 33.64 -1.46
N SER A 735 -5.99 33.68 -2.79
CA SER A 735 -7.20 34.09 -3.51
C SER A 735 -8.36 33.10 -3.28
N ARG A 736 -8.09 31.80 -3.27
CA ARG A 736 -9.08 30.76 -2.95
C ARG A 736 -9.58 30.91 -1.52
N VAL A 737 -8.68 31.04 -0.56
CA VAL A 737 -9.00 31.24 0.86
C VAL A 737 -9.82 32.50 1.10
N ALA A 738 -9.52 33.61 0.42
CA ALA A 738 -10.35 34.82 0.48
C ALA A 738 -11.80 34.54 0.06
N LYS A 739 -12.00 33.76 -1.01
CA LYS A 739 -13.34 33.33 -1.46
C LYS A 739 -14.00 32.35 -0.49
N ILE A 740 -13.25 31.44 0.12
CA ILE A 740 -13.76 30.55 1.17
C ILE A 740 -14.28 31.39 2.36
N LEU A 741 -13.54 32.41 2.79
CA LEU A 741 -13.95 33.32 3.87
C LEU A 741 -15.16 34.19 3.52
N GLU A 742 -15.43 34.40 2.23
CA GLU A 742 -16.66 35.02 1.71
C GLU A 742 -17.86 34.04 1.66
N GLY A 743 -17.66 32.76 2.02
CA GLY A 743 -18.69 31.71 1.95
C GLY A 743 -18.93 31.17 0.54
N LYS A 744 -17.99 31.35 -0.39
CA LYS A 744 -18.12 30.88 -1.77
C LYS A 744 -18.02 29.36 -1.88
N LYS A 745 -18.79 28.78 -2.81
CA LYS A 745 -18.77 27.32 -3.08
C LYS A 745 -17.51 26.92 -3.83
N ASP A 746 -17.14 25.64 -3.75
CA ASP A 746 -15.91 25.11 -4.39
C ASP A 746 -15.84 25.43 -5.90
N ILE A 747 -16.97 25.40 -6.61
CA ILE A 747 -17.07 25.75 -8.04
C ILE A 747 -16.81 27.24 -8.34
N GLU A 748 -16.99 28.11 -7.34
CA GLU A 748 -16.70 29.55 -7.45
C GLU A 748 -15.26 29.89 -7.03
N LEU A 749 -14.51 28.92 -6.48
CA LEU A 749 -13.13 29.14 -6.06
C LEU A 749 -12.20 29.20 -7.30
N PRO A 750 -11.18 30.08 -7.31
CA PRO A 750 -10.16 30.09 -8.34
C PRO A 750 -9.57 28.69 -8.56
N VAL A 751 -9.66 28.14 -9.77
CA VAL A 751 -9.11 26.81 -10.08
C VAL A 751 -7.59 26.81 -9.96
N TYR A 752 -7.02 25.68 -9.55
CA TYR A 752 -5.59 25.48 -9.66
C TYR A 752 -5.19 25.39 -11.14
N PRO A 753 -3.95 25.78 -11.49
CA PRO A 753 -3.46 25.68 -12.85
C PRO A 753 -3.53 24.24 -13.36
N ASP A 754 -4.16 24.02 -14.50
CA ASP A 754 -4.30 22.71 -15.15
C ASP A 754 -3.65 22.78 -16.55
N PRO A 755 -2.64 21.96 -16.83
CA PRO A 755 -2.03 21.92 -18.16
C PRO A 755 -3.07 21.70 -19.27
N LYS A 756 -4.17 20.98 -19.01
CA LYS A 756 -5.23 20.69 -20.00
C LYS A 756 -5.91 21.94 -20.56
N ASN A 757 -5.78 23.09 -19.89
CA ASN A 757 -6.28 24.37 -20.39
C ASN A 757 -5.44 24.90 -21.57
N ILE A 758 -4.30 24.29 -21.88
CA ILE A 758 -3.43 24.66 -23.00
C ILE A 758 -3.55 23.65 -24.14
N ALA A 759 -3.98 24.14 -25.30
CA ALA A 759 -4.11 23.36 -26.53
C ALA A 759 -2.75 22.81 -27.03
N ASP A 760 -2.77 21.63 -27.65
CA ASP A 760 -1.56 20.90 -28.04
C ASP A 760 -0.65 21.67 -29.01
N ASP A 761 -1.21 22.43 -29.95
CA ASP A 761 -0.45 23.28 -30.89
C ASP A 761 0.31 24.38 -30.16
N LYS A 762 -0.33 25.03 -29.19
CA LYS A 762 0.29 26.02 -28.31
C LYS A 762 1.37 25.39 -27.44
N ARG A 763 1.17 24.17 -26.91
CA ARG A 763 2.20 23.44 -26.16
C ARG A 763 3.45 23.20 -27.00
N GLN A 764 3.29 22.69 -28.23
CA GLN A 764 4.43 22.45 -29.13
C GLN A 764 5.16 23.74 -29.48
N LYS A 765 4.42 24.84 -29.68
CA LYS A 765 5.01 26.18 -29.90
C LYS A 765 5.85 26.63 -28.70
N LEU A 766 5.31 26.54 -27.48
CA LEU A 766 6.04 26.90 -26.25
C LEU A 766 7.31 26.07 -26.07
N ILE A 767 7.24 24.77 -26.37
CA ILE A 767 8.41 23.89 -26.34
C ILE A 767 9.46 24.29 -27.37
N ALA A 768 9.05 24.60 -28.60
CA ALA A 768 9.97 25.05 -29.65
C ALA A 768 10.64 26.39 -29.28
N GLU A 769 9.87 27.35 -28.76
CA GLU A 769 10.39 28.64 -28.29
C GLU A 769 11.37 28.46 -27.12
N LEU A 770 11.04 27.60 -26.15
CA LEU A 770 11.92 27.33 -25.01
C LEU A 770 13.23 26.66 -25.45
N LYS A 771 13.19 25.71 -26.39
CA LYS A 771 14.38 25.07 -26.97
C LYS A 771 15.26 26.04 -27.75
N ALA A 772 14.66 27.01 -28.43
CA ALA A 772 15.37 28.00 -29.22
C ALA A 772 15.87 29.21 -28.41
N SER A 773 15.36 29.40 -27.19
CA SER A 773 15.70 30.56 -26.35
C SER A 773 17.14 30.49 -25.85
N SER A 774 17.90 31.58 -26.04
CA SER A 774 19.18 31.79 -25.39
C SER A 774 19.05 32.20 -23.92
N GLU A 775 17.86 32.60 -23.48
CA GLU A 775 17.52 33.03 -22.12
C GLU A 775 16.27 32.28 -21.63
N PRO A 776 16.38 30.96 -21.38
CA PRO A 776 15.23 30.11 -21.08
C PRO A 776 14.52 30.46 -19.77
N ASP A 777 15.25 30.97 -18.77
CA ASP A 777 14.71 31.50 -17.52
C ASP A 777 13.76 32.68 -17.76
N LYS A 778 14.17 33.64 -18.59
CA LYS A 778 13.32 34.77 -18.98
C LYS A 778 12.12 34.31 -19.81
N ALA A 779 12.29 33.32 -20.69
CA ALA A 779 11.20 32.74 -21.46
C ALA A 779 10.15 32.10 -20.54
N LEU A 780 10.57 31.25 -19.59
CA LEU A 780 9.67 30.63 -18.61
C LEU A 780 8.98 31.65 -17.69
N SER A 781 9.69 32.70 -17.29
CA SER A 781 9.11 33.72 -16.40
C SER A 781 7.88 34.41 -16.99
N LYS A 782 7.79 34.50 -18.33
CA LYS A 782 6.67 35.11 -19.07
C LYS A 782 5.46 34.19 -19.23
N LEU A 783 5.63 32.89 -18.97
CA LEU A 783 4.55 31.92 -19.12
C LEU A 783 3.54 32.04 -17.99
N SER A 784 2.27 31.84 -18.33
CA SER A 784 1.21 31.64 -17.35
C SER A 784 1.43 30.36 -16.56
N ASN A 785 0.75 30.21 -15.44
CA ASN A 785 0.88 28.99 -14.62
C ASN A 785 0.36 27.74 -15.35
N ASP A 786 -0.70 27.84 -16.16
CA ASP A 786 -1.19 26.74 -17.00
C ASP A 786 -0.17 26.37 -18.09
N GLU A 787 0.44 27.38 -18.72
CA GLU A 787 1.48 27.19 -19.74
C GLU A 787 2.72 26.51 -19.16
N LEU A 788 3.17 26.91 -17.96
CA LEU A 788 4.29 26.28 -17.27
C LEU A 788 3.99 24.82 -16.93
N MET A 789 2.82 24.54 -16.37
CA MET A 789 2.40 23.16 -16.07
C MET A 789 2.40 22.30 -17.34
N ALA A 790 1.90 22.84 -18.45
CA ALA A 790 1.87 22.14 -19.73
C ALA A 790 3.27 21.90 -20.29
N VAL A 791 4.16 22.89 -20.21
CA VAL A 791 5.57 22.75 -20.60
C VAL A 791 6.27 21.68 -19.77
N VAL A 792 6.09 21.67 -18.44
CA VAL A 792 6.69 20.65 -17.55
C VAL A 792 6.23 19.24 -17.93
N GLU A 793 4.94 19.07 -18.23
CA GLU A 793 4.38 17.78 -18.65
C GLU A 793 4.91 17.32 -20.02
N GLU A 794 5.15 18.24 -20.97
CA GLU A 794 5.80 17.89 -22.24
C GLU A 794 7.29 17.52 -22.04
N ILE A 795 8.00 18.21 -21.14
CA ILE A 795 9.38 17.87 -20.81
C ILE A 795 9.46 16.49 -20.13
N ASP A 796 8.51 16.13 -19.26
CA ASP A 796 8.47 14.79 -18.64
C ASP A 796 8.42 13.66 -19.66
N LYS A 797 7.84 13.88 -20.85
CA LYS A 797 7.77 12.88 -21.92
C LYS A 797 9.12 12.66 -22.60
N LYS A 798 9.97 13.69 -22.67
CA LYS A 798 11.28 13.69 -23.36
C LYS A 798 12.31 14.56 -22.62
N PRO A 799 12.71 14.21 -21.39
CA PRO A 799 13.58 15.06 -20.57
C PRO A 799 14.94 15.35 -21.23
N ASP A 800 15.50 14.36 -21.93
CA ASP A 800 16.82 14.44 -22.56
C ASP A 800 16.90 15.50 -23.69
N ASP A 801 15.76 15.90 -24.27
CA ASP A 801 15.68 16.96 -25.27
C ASP A 801 15.95 18.36 -24.69
N PHE A 802 15.96 18.50 -23.36
CA PHE A 802 16.04 19.79 -22.65
C PHE A 802 17.30 19.89 -21.78
N THR A 803 18.34 19.13 -22.13
CA THR A 803 19.66 19.17 -21.47
C THR A 803 20.25 20.60 -21.38
N VAL A 804 19.92 21.48 -22.33
CA VAL A 804 20.33 22.90 -22.30
C VAL A 804 19.82 23.66 -21.07
N LEU A 805 18.64 23.29 -20.55
CA LEU A 805 18.02 23.97 -19.41
C LEU A 805 18.72 23.66 -18.08
N PHE A 806 19.44 22.52 -17.99
CA PHE A 806 20.16 22.14 -16.78
C PHE A 806 21.29 23.10 -16.43
N LYS A 807 21.84 23.81 -17.41
CA LYS A 807 22.84 24.86 -17.15
C LYS A 807 22.32 25.95 -16.21
N THR A 808 21.01 26.18 -16.23
CA THR A 808 20.34 27.12 -15.33
C THR A 808 19.76 26.38 -14.13
N ALA A 809 19.07 25.26 -14.35
CA ALA A 809 18.41 24.50 -13.27
C ALA A 809 19.37 23.99 -12.19
N ASP A 810 20.58 23.58 -12.58
CA ASP A 810 21.60 23.03 -11.67
C ASP A 810 22.65 24.02 -11.22
N LYS A 811 22.51 25.29 -11.60
CA LYS A 811 23.41 26.32 -11.10
C LYS A 811 23.15 26.50 -9.61
N VAL A 812 24.17 26.29 -8.77
CA VAL A 812 24.09 26.51 -7.33
C VAL A 812 23.87 28.00 -7.09
N GLY A 813 22.67 28.37 -6.67
CA GLY A 813 22.28 29.75 -6.44
C GLY A 813 22.70 30.25 -5.06
N LYS A 814 22.54 29.40 -4.04
CA LYS A 814 22.77 29.77 -2.63
C LYS A 814 23.27 28.59 -1.82
N VAL A 815 24.27 28.83 -0.96
CA VAL A 815 24.76 27.91 0.06
C VAL A 815 24.64 28.55 1.43
N GLU A 816 23.83 27.97 2.30
CA GLU A 816 23.56 28.52 3.64
C GLU A 816 23.66 27.46 4.75
N SER A 817 23.85 27.92 5.99
CA SER A 817 23.80 27.05 7.16
C SER A 817 23.31 27.80 8.39
N GLU A 818 22.47 27.11 9.17
CA GLU A 818 22.04 27.52 10.50
C GLU A 818 23.00 27.02 11.60
N ILE A 819 24.00 26.23 11.23
CA ILE A 819 24.93 25.58 12.16
C ILE A 819 26.23 26.36 12.17
N ASN A 820 26.49 27.01 13.30
CA ASN A 820 27.77 27.65 13.54
C ASN A 820 28.89 26.60 13.62
N GLY A 821 30.04 26.87 12.99
CA GLY A 821 31.23 26.03 13.11
C GLY A 821 31.34 24.87 12.12
N ILE A 822 30.54 24.85 11.04
CA ILE A 822 30.83 23.96 9.89
C ILE A 822 32.12 24.46 9.22
N GLY A 823 33.27 23.90 9.64
CA GLY A 823 34.60 24.39 9.25
C GLY A 823 34.93 24.35 7.76
N LYS A 824 34.10 23.68 6.94
CA LYS A 824 34.27 23.56 5.48
C LYS A 824 33.13 24.15 4.66
N ILE A 825 32.26 24.96 5.26
CA ILE A 825 31.13 25.54 4.50
C ILE A 825 31.61 26.51 3.41
N ASP A 826 32.70 27.24 3.64
CA ASP A 826 33.23 28.18 2.66
C ASP A 826 33.76 27.47 1.40
N GLU A 827 34.21 26.22 1.53
CA GLU A 827 34.57 25.38 0.36
C GLU A 827 33.35 25.07 -0.51
N LEU A 828 32.15 24.95 0.08
CA LEU A 828 30.90 24.78 -0.66
C LEU A 828 30.34 26.10 -1.19
N LYS A 829 30.52 27.22 -0.48
CA LYS A 829 30.18 28.55 -1.03
C LYS A 829 30.93 28.84 -2.32
N GLY A 830 32.14 28.30 -2.48
CA GLY A 830 32.87 28.35 -3.75
C GLY A 830 32.18 27.64 -4.94
N ALA A 831 31.10 26.90 -4.70
CA ALA A 831 30.22 26.33 -5.73
C ALA A 831 29.11 27.30 -6.18
N GLU A 832 28.83 28.38 -5.44
CA GLU A 832 27.84 29.38 -5.86
C GLU A 832 28.19 29.93 -7.25
N GLY A 833 27.17 29.99 -8.11
CA GLY A 833 27.31 30.37 -9.51
C GLY A 833 27.84 29.27 -10.44
N LYS A 834 28.26 28.11 -9.93
CA LYS A 834 28.72 26.96 -10.72
C LYS A 834 27.62 25.91 -10.85
N LEU A 835 27.77 24.98 -11.80
CA LEU A 835 26.89 23.83 -11.90
C LEU A 835 27.14 22.89 -10.73
N LEU A 836 26.06 22.33 -10.18
CA LEU A 836 26.13 21.25 -9.23
C LEU A 836 26.82 20.05 -9.90
N ASP A 837 27.86 19.54 -9.26
CA ASP A 837 28.58 18.36 -9.69
C ASP A 837 28.70 17.32 -8.57
N LYS A 838 29.18 16.13 -8.92
CA LYS A 838 29.41 15.05 -7.96
C LYS A 838 30.35 15.47 -6.82
N ALA A 839 31.36 16.28 -7.11
CA ALA A 839 32.35 16.70 -6.11
C ALA A 839 31.71 17.57 -5.02
N VAL A 840 30.75 18.43 -5.36
CA VAL A 840 29.95 19.18 -4.38
C VAL A 840 29.14 18.23 -3.49
N VAL A 841 28.49 17.22 -4.07
CA VAL A 841 27.69 16.21 -3.34
C VAL A 841 28.57 15.37 -2.41
N GLU A 842 29.76 14.95 -2.86
CA GLU A 842 30.76 14.23 -2.05
C GLU A 842 31.28 15.09 -0.88
N LYS A 843 31.54 16.38 -1.12
CA LYS A 843 31.92 17.32 -0.05
C LYS A 843 30.82 17.45 1.00
N MET A 844 29.55 17.49 0.59
CA MET A 844 28.43 17.51 1.54
C MET A 844 28.38 16.24 2.38
N LEU A 845 28.57 15.05 1.79
CA LEU A 845 28.67 13.80 2.55
C LEU A 845 29.83 13.85 3.54
N ALA A 846 31.00 14.36 3.13
CA ALA A 846 32.16 14.48 4.01
C ALA A 846 31.91 15.42 5.19
N ILE A 847 31.24 16.55 4.96
CA ILE A 847 30.79 17.46 6.03
C ILE A 847 29.80 16.76 6.96
N CYS A 848 28.85 16.00 6.40
CA CYS A 848 27.91 15.20 7.19
C CYS A 848 28.60 14.18 8.10
N LYS A 849 29.62 13.48 7.58
CA LYS A 849 30.42 12.54 8.36
C LYS A 849 31.19 13.24 9.47
N ASP A 850 31.87 14.35 9.17
CA ASP A 850 32.64 15.14 10.15
C ASP A 850 31.74 15.67 11.28
N MET A 851 30.54 16.16 10.96
CA MET A 851 29.61 16.67 11.97
C MET A 851 29.01 15.55 12.83
N ALA A 852 28.65 14.41 12.23
CA ALA A 852 28.23 13.24 13.00
C ALA A 852 29.34 12.72 13.93
N ALA A 853 30.60 12.69 13.47
CA ALA A 853 31.77 12.34 14.29
C ALA A 853 31.95 13.30 15.48
N LYS A 854 31.65 14.58 15.27
CA LYS A 854 31.70 15.64 16.30
C LYS A 854 30.48 15.66 17.24
N GLY A 855 29.55 14.71 17.12
CA GLY A 855 28.37 14.69 18.00
C GLY A 855 27.25 15.63 17.55
N VAL A 856 27.22 16.07 16.30
CA VAL A 856 26.24 17.04 15.80
C VAL A 856 25.28 16.37 14.82
N ASP A 857 24.02 16.26 15.24
CA ASP A 857 22.92 15.80 14.41
C ASP A 857 22.45 16.92 13.47
N MET A 858 22.42 16.65 12.17
CA MET A 858 22.03 17.64 11.17
C MET A 858 21.47 17.06 9.88
N LYS A 859 20.83 17.92 9.09
CA LYS A 859 20.45 17.66 7.71
C LYS A 859 21.23 18.58 6.77
N ALA A 860 21.75 18.02 5.70
CA ALA A 860 22.24 18.79 4.56
C ALA A 860 21.33 18.52 3.36
N LEU A 861 20.82 19.57 2.75
CA LEU A 861 19.81 19.50 1.70
C LEU A 861 20.36 20.19 0.45
N ILE A 862 20.22 19.54 -0.70
CA ILE A 862 20.35 20.13 -2.03
C ILE A 862 18.97 20.11 -2.63
N VAL A 863 18.39 21.29 -2.86
CA VAL A 863 17.05 21.44 -3.43
C VAL A 863 17.17 22.15 -4.76
N ARG A 864 16.94 21.44 -5.86
CA ARG A 864 16.68 22.08 -7.15
C ARG A 864 15.30 22.73 -7.06
N LYS A 865 15.27 24.05 -7.23
CA LYS A 865 14.04 24.84 -7.24
C LYS A 865 13.34 24.69 -8.58
N PRO A 866 12.01 24.82 -8.62
CA PRO A 866 11.25 24.63 -9.85
C PRO A 866 11.53 25.78 -10.82
N CYS A 867 11.08 25.66 -12.06
CA CYS A 867 11.08 26.77 -13.02
C CYS A 867 12.45 27.45 -13.26
N LEU A 868 13.56 26.69 -13.16
CA LEU A 868 14.95 27.16 -13.37
C LEU A 868 15.50 28.16 -12.35
N GLU A 869 14.99 28.16 -11.11
CA GLU A 869 15.52 29.00 -10.03
C GLU A 869 16.86 28.50 -9.45
N GLY A 870 17.45 27.45 -10.02
CA GLY A 870 18.75 26.91 -9.62
C GLY A 870 18.67 25.92 -8.45
N VAL A 871 19.82 25.67 -7.84
CA VAL A 871 20.00 24.74 -6.72
C VAL A 871 20.32 25.50 -5.44
N HIS A 872 19.62 25.16 -4.36
CA HIS A 872 19.86 25.69 -3.02
C HIS A 872 20.48 24.59 -2.15
N ILE A 873 21.59 24.91 -1.49
CA ILE A 873 22.25 24.04 -0.53
C ILE A 873 22.07 24.62 0.86
N SER A 874 21.51 23.84 1.79
CA SER A 874 21.28 24.29 3.16
C SER A 874 21.69 23.23 4.19
N PHE A 875 22.32 23.66 5.28
CA PHE A 875 22.63 22.83 6.44
C PHE A 875 21.82 23.27 7.65
N VAL A 876 21.01 22.36 8.19
CA VAL A 876 20.04 22.63 9.25
C VAL A 876 20.32 21.70 10.42
N LYS A 877 20.36 22.26 11.64
CA LYS A 877 20.48 21.46 12.85
C LYS A 877 19.20 20.64 13.03
N VAL A 878 19.34 19.37 13.41
CA VAL A 878 18.18 18.52 13.70
C VAL A 878 18.20 18.14 15.16
N ASP A 879 17.06 18.24 15.83
CA ASP A 879 16.92 17.61 17.14
C ASP A 879 16.88 16.09 16.94
N ALA A 880 17.82 15.40 17.56
CA ALA A 880 17.94 13.95 17.59
C ALA A 880 16.60 13.25 17.88
N LYS A 881 15.67 13.90 18.59
CA LYS A 881 14.33 13.37 18.95
C LYS A 881 13.36 13.29 17.77
N THR A 882 13.42 14.19 16.80
CA THR A 882 12.45 14.26 15.69
C THR A 882 12.71 13.23 14.59
N TYR A 883 13.93 12.67 14.53
CA TYR A 883 14.37 11.76 13.47
C TYR A 883 13.96 10.29 13.69
N ILE A 884 13.46 9.98 14.89
CA ILE A 884 13.52 8.64 15.47
C ILE A 884 12.47 7.66 14.89
N VAL A 885 11.39 8.11 14.24
CA VAL A 885 10.24 7.24 13.93
C VAL A 885 10.56 6.05 13.00
N THR A 886 11.57 6.13 12.13
CA THR A 886 11.94 5.01 11.23
C THR A 886 13.11 4.14 11.72
N ALA A 887 13.79 4.50 12.81
CA ALA A 887 14.97 3.78 13.33
C ALA A 887 14.80 3.25 14.78
N LEU A 888 13.60 3.41 15.36
CA LEU A 888 13.25 2.91 16.70
C LEU A 888 13.33 1.39 16.78
N GLY A 889 14.44 0.87 17.28
CA GLY A 889 14.52 -0.53 17.68
C GLY A 889 15.94 -1.03 17.93
N GLN A 890 16.93 -0.45 17.29
CA GLN A 890 18.31 -0.91 17.43
C GLN A 890 19.03 -0.10 18.53
N LYS A 891 19.49 -0.75 19.60
CA LYS A 891 20.35 -0.14 20.63
C LYS A 891 21.78 -0.03 20.08
N GLY A 892 22.46 1.09 20.31
CA GLY A 892 23.90 1.25 20.05
C GLY A 892 24.30 1.57 18.62
N TRP A 893 23.62 2.51 17.95
CA TRP A 893 24.01 2.89 16.59
C TRP A 893 25.32 3.66 16.63
N GLU A 894 26.26 3.22 15.81
CA GLU A 894 27.42 4.00 15.42
C GLU A 894 26.96 5.29 14.72
N ALA A 895 27.79 6.33 14.79
CA ALA A 895 27.55 7.55 14.04
C ALA A 895 27.40 7.19 12.54
N MET A 896 26.37 7.71 11.89
CA MET A 896 26.09 7.40 10.49
C MET A 896 25.52 8.59 9.73
N VAL A 897 25.65 8.53 8.41
CA VAL A 897 25.00 9.44 7.47
C VAL A 897 24.09 8.62 6.57
N SER A 898 22.78 8.86 6.65
CA SER A 898 21.84 8.36 5.63
C SER A 898 21.69 9.41 4.53
N CYS A 899 21.50 8.95 3.30
CA CYS A 899 21.16 9.82 2.19
C CYS A 899 19.91 9.32 1.47
N PHE A 900 19.20 10.24 0.84
CA PHE A 900 18.30 9.90 -0.23
C PHE A 900 18.35 10.96 -1.34
N LEU A 901 18.11 10.51 -2.57
CA LEU A 901 17.82 11.34 -3.73
C LEU A 901 16.37 11.11 -4.11
N SER A 902 15.61 12.18 -4.31
CA SER A 902 14.28 12.17 -4.92
C SER A 902 14.26 13.18 -6.07
N ALA A 903 14.25 12.68 -7.30
CA ALA A 903 14.24 13.47 -8.53
C ALA A 903 13.09 12.99 -9.45
N PRO A 904 11.86 13.48 -9.22
CA PRO A 904 10.73 13.25 -10.10
C PRO A 904 11.06 13.56 -11.57
N GLY A 905 10.73 12.64 -12.48
CA GLY A 905 11.07 12.74 -13.90
C GLY A 905 12.35 12.00 -14.31
N MET A 906 13.16 11.51 -13.36
CA MET A 906 14.19 10.51 -13.65
C MET A 906 13.59 9.09 -13.66
N LYS A 907 14.07 8.23 -14.56
CA LYS A 907 13.74 6.80 -14.56
C LYS A 907 14.29 6.16 -13.27
N ALA A 908 13.39 5.69 -12.39
CA ALA A 908 13.72 5.33 -11.02
C ALA A 908 14.41 6.49 -10.26
N GLY A 909 13.73 7.64 -10.20
CA GLY A 909 14.21 8.86 -9.56
C GLY A 909 14.30 8.83 -8.03
N TYR A 910 14.43 7.64 -7.44
CA TYR A 910 14.64 7.45 -6.01
C TYR A 910 15.89 6.59 -5.80
N ALA A 911 16.78 7.02 -4.91
CA ALA A 911 17.90 6.22 -4.43
C ALA A 911 18.19 6.57 -2.97
N SER A 912 18.66 5.62 -2.18
CA SER A 912 19.02 5.84 -0.79
C SER A 912 20.17 4.96 -0.37
N ALA A 913 21.08 5.48 0.45
CA ALA A 913 22.22 4.74 0.98
C ALA A 913 22.57 5.22 2.40
N THR A 914 23.39 4.44 3.10
CA THR A 914 23.86 4.76 4.45
C THR A 914 25.36 4.52 4.55
N TRP A 915 26.08 5.46 5.17
CA TRP A 915 27.50 5.31 5.50
C TRP A 915 27.69 5.40 7.02
N PRO A 916 28.40 4.44 7.64
CA PRO A 916 28.96 4.66 8.97
C PRO A 916 30.04 5.76 8.91
N VAL A 917 30.25 6.43 10.03
CA VAL A 917 31.22 7.54 10.17
C VAL A 917 32.60 7.03 10.55
N ASP A 918 32.67 6.02 11.45
CA ASP A 918 33.93 5.57 12.07
C ASP A 918 34.46 4.23 11.56
N GLN A 919 33.71 3.53 10.69
CA GLN A 919 34.27 2.39 9.99
C GLN A 919 35.20 2.89 8.89
N GLN A 920 36.47 3.13 9.22
CA GLN A 920 37.52 2.83 8.25
C GLN A 920 37.22 1.42 7.78
N GLU A 921 37.02 1.23 6.47
CA GLU A 921 36.96 -0.09 5.85
C GLU A 921 38.27 -0.79 6.16
N LYS A 922 38.37 -1.38 7.36
CA LYS A 922 39.43 -2.29 7.70
C LYS A 922 39.23 -3.40 6.69
N ASN A 923 40.13 -3.45 5.71
CA ASN A 923 40.26 -4.58 4.81
C ASN A 923 40.55 -5.79 5.70
N VAL A 924 39.51 -6.45 6.20
CA VAL A 924 39.61 -7.68 6.98
C VAL A 924 39.99 -8.79 6.00
N LYS A 925 41.25 -8.75 5.57
CA LYS A 925 41.96 -9.91 5.02
C LYS A 925 42.73 -10.57 6.15
N GLU A 926 42.10 -10.80 7.29
CA GLU A 926 42.67 -11.70 8.29
C GLU A 926 42.24 -13.13 7.96
N LYS A 927 43.22 -13.95 7.56
CA LYS A 927 43.07 -15.40 7.50
C LYS A 927 42.75 -15.91 8.92
N LYS A 928 41.47 -16.04 9.27
CA LYS A 928 41.07 -16.66 10.53
C LYS A 928 41.09 -18.19 10.42
N LYS A 929 41.51 -18.82 11.53
CA LYS A 929 41.60 -20.26 11.70
C LYS A 929 40.19 -20.84 11.83
N LYS A 930 39.88 -21.85 11.00
CA LYS A 930 38.74 -22.77 11.16
C LYS A 930 38.61 -23.21 12.61
N GLY A 931 37.50 -22.89 13.26
CA GLY A 931 37.28 -23.29 14.65
C GLY A 931 35.85 -23.20 15.14
N ASP A 932 35.08 -22.17 14.75
CA ASP A 932 33.74 -21.97 15.31
C ASP A 932 32.73 -21.57 14.22
N LEU A 933 31.77 -22.47 13.96
CA LEU A 933 30.75 -22.34 12.91
C LEU A 933 29.77 -21.19 13.16
N LEU A 934 29.61 -20.77 14.42
CA LEU A 934 28.77 -19.62 14.77
C LEU A 934 29.45 -18.30 14.38
N GLU A 935 30.77 -18.19 14.54
CA GLU A 935 31.53 -17.02 14.05
C GLU A 935 31.51 -16.94 12.52
N GLU A 936 31.67 -18.06 11.81
CA GLU A 936 31.63 -18.08 10.34
C GLU A 936 30.26 -17.66 9.77
N ALA A 937 29.15 -18.06 10.39
CA ALA A 937 27.80 -17.68 9.96
C ALA A 937 27.46 -16.21 10.28
N LEU A 938 27.91 -15.71 11.43
CA LEU A 938 27.77 -14.28 11.77
C LEU A 938 28.62 -13.41 10.83
N ASP A 939 29.82 -13.86 10.47
CA ASP A 939 30.68 -13.19 9.49
C ASP A 939 30.05 -13.17 8.07
N GLU A 940 29.35 -14.23 7.65
CA GLU A 940 28.64 -14.29 6.36
C GLU A 940 27.43 -13.34 6.31
N VAL A 941 26.59 -13.33 7.36
CA VAL A 941 25.47 -12.37 7.46
C VAL A 941 25.98 -10.93 7.52
N GLU A 942 27.07 -10.68 8.24
CA GLU A 942 27.71 -9.37 8.28
C GLU A 942 28.23 -8.97 6.89
N THR A 943 28.76 -9.92 6.13
CA THR A 943 29.23 -9.71 4.74
C THR A 943 28.06 -9.41 3.81
N ASP A 944 26.96 -10.16 3.86
CA ASP A 944 25.77 -9.92 3.04
C ASP A 944 25.14 -8.54 3.32
N VAL A 945 25.08 -8.14 4.59
CA VAL A 945 24.61 -6.81 4.98
C VAL A 945 25.54 -5.72 4.45
N LYS A 946 26.86 -5.93 4.50
CA LYS A 946 27.87 -5.02 3.92
C LYS A 946 27.74 -4.92 2.41
N ASP A 947 27.56 -6.04 1.72
CA ASP A 947 27.40 -6.10 0.26
C ASP A 947 26.11 -5.42 -0.19
N ALA A 948 25.00 -5.66 0.50
CA ALA A 948 23.74 -4.96 0.25
C ALA A 948 23.85 -3.45 0.51
N ALA A 949 24.56 -3.05 1.56
CA ALA A 949 24.84 -1.64 1.83
C ALA A 949 25.74 -1.02 0.75
N SER A 950 26.76 -1.74 0.29
CA SER A 950 27.65 -1.31 -0.80
C SER A 950 26.90 -1.13 -2.11
N ALA A 951 26.06 -2.11 -2.49
CA ALA A 951 25.24 -2.04 -3.69
C ALA A 951 24.30 -0.83 -3.68
N LYS A 952 23.72 -0.49 -2.53
CA LYS A 952 22.90 0.73 -2.36
C LYS A 952 23.72 2.01 -2.49
N ARG A 953 24.96 2.04 -1.99
CA ARG A 953 25.88 3.18 -2.16
C ARG A 953 26.27 3.37 -3.62
N ASP A 954 26.57 2.29 -4.34
CA ASP A 954 26.90 2.32 -5.75
C ASP A 954 25.71 2.80 -6.60
N GLU A 955 24.51 2.30 -6.29
CA GLU A 955 23.27 2.77 -6.93
C GLU A 955 23.03 4.25 -6.66
N PHE A 956 23.20 4.71 -5.42
CA PHE A 956 23.08 6.11 -5.06
C PHE A 956 24.05 6.98 -5.85
N TRP A 957 25.34 6.62 -5.90
CA TRP A 957 26.33 7.41 -6.63
C TRP A 957 26.12 7.41 -8.13
N LYS A 958 25.73 6.27 -8.72
CA LYS A 958 25.32 6.21 -10.11
C LYS A 958 24.17 7.18 -10.40
N LYS A 959 23.20 7.28 -9.48
CA LYS A 959 22.06 8.18 -9.61
C LYS A 959 22.44 9.65 -9.43
N ILE A 960 23.42 9.95 -8.57
CA ILE A 960 24.03 11.29 -8.48
C ILE A 960 24.76 11.65 -9.78
N ASP A 961 25.52 10.73 -10.38
CA ASP A 961 26.19 10.96 -11.66
C ASP A 961 25.17 11.23 -12.77
N GLU A 962 24.08 10.44 -12.81
CA GLU A 962 22.96 10.67 -13.73
C GLU A 962 22.32 12.05 -13.52
N PHE A 963 22.07 12.44 -12.27
CA PHE A 963 21.46 13.72 -11.91
C PHE A 963 22.35 14.90 -12.32
N CYS A 964 23.63 14.88 -11.95
CA CYS A 964 24.61 15.93 -12.27
C CYS A 964 24.95 15.99 -13.77
N ALA A 965 24.76 14.90 -14.51
CA ALA A 965 24.87 14.87 -15.97
C ALA A 965 23.63 15.45 -16.67
N GLY A 966 22.67 16.00 -15.92
CA GLY A 966 21.47 16.62 -16.47
C GLY A 966 20.44 15.61 -16.98
N LYS A 967 20.26 14.47 -16.27
CA LYS A 967 19.13 13.56 -16.54
C LYS A 967 17.92 13.91 -15.68
N GLY A 968 16.72 13.72 -16.23
CA GLY A 968 15.43 14.01 -15.57
C GLY A 968 14.78 15.30 -16.05
N ASN A 969 13.75 15.78 -15.36
CA ASN A 969 13.09 17.03 -15.74
C ASN A 969 13.77 18.22 -15.03
N PRO A 970 14.39 19.17 -15.76
CA PRO A 970 15.06 20.34 -15.16
C PRO A 970 14.09 21.35 -14.53
N LEU A 971 12.78 21.25 -14.79
CA LEU A 971 11.77 22.15 -14.24
C LEU A 971 11.09 21.62 -12.98
N ARG A 972 11.32 20.35 -12.61
CA ARG A 972 10.76 19.76 -11.39
C ARG A 972 11.69 19.97 -10.21
N ASN A 973 11.08 20.06 -9.03
CA ASN A 973 11.83 19.98 -7.78
C ASN A 973 12.58 18.65 -7.68
N ALA A 974 13.84 18.71 -7.27
CA ALA A 974 14.61 17.53 -6.90
C ALA A 974 15.31 17.79 -5.57
N VAL A 975 15.43 16.76 -4.74
CA VAL A 975 16.01 16.84 -3.40
C VAL A 975 17.07 15.77 -3.24
N ILE A 976 18.29 16.17 -2.88
CA ILE A 976 19.29 15.30 -2.28
C ILE A 976 19.36 15.67 -0.80
N MET A 977 19.09 14.72 0.08
CA MET A 977 19.14 14.93 1.51
C MET A 977 20.18 14.01 2.13
N PHE A 978 21.01 14.56 2.99
CA PHE A 978 21.87 13.84 3.92
C PHE A 978 21.35 14.07 5.33
N SER A 979 21.27 13.01 6.13
CA SER A 979 21.00 13.10 7.55
C SER A 979 22.19 12.54 8.30
N ALA A 980 22.92 13.41 8.97
CA ALA A 980 24.00 13.07 9.86
C ALA A 980 23.41 12.80 11.25
N VAL A 981 23.64 11.60 11.76
CA VAL A 981 23.24 11.18 13.11
C VAL A 981 24.49 10.78 13.85
N SER A 982 24.78 11.47 14.93
CA SER A 982 25.92 11.20 15.79
C SER A 982 25.73 9.91 16.59
N ALA A 983 26.85 9.30 16.97
CA ALA A 983 26.84 8.16 17.86
C ALA A 983 26.23 8.59 19.19
N ARG A 984 25.14 7.96 19.60
CA ARG A 984 24.69 8.11 20.97
C ARG A 984 25.66 7.31 21.82
N LYS A 985 26.54 8.01 22.55
CA LYS A 985 27.11 7.42 23.76
C LYS A 985 25.93 6.83 24.51
N GLN A 986 25.99 5.54 24.86
CA GLN A 986 25.06 5.00 25.85
C GLN A 986 25.10 6.02 26.98
N GLN A 987 24.00 6.77 27.16
CA GLN A 987 23.90 7.62 28.32
C GLN A 987 24.02 6.61 29.45
N GLU A 988 25.16 6.63 30.16
CA GLU A 988 25.24 5.95 31.44
C GLU A 988 23.96 6.37 32.16
N PRO A 989 23.14 5.41 32.59
CA PRO A 989 21.83 5.71 33.17
C PRO A 989 22.07 6.84 34.16
N GLU A 990 21.48 8.01 33.90
CA GLU A 990 21.70 9.20 34.73
C GLU A 990 21.65 8.70 36.16
N LYS A 991 22.79 8.80 36.88
CA LYS A 991 22.81 8.47 38.30
C LYS A 991 21.66 9.28 38.86
N LYS A 992 20.58 8.60 39.27
CA LYS A 992 19.48 9.24 39.98
C LYS A 992 20.17 10.14 40.99
N PRO A 993 19.89 11.45 41.02
CA PRO A 993 20.50 12.31 42.02
C PRO A 993 20.30 11.59 43.34
N ASP A 994 21.41 11.27 44.01
CA ASP A 994 21.36 10.61 45.31
C ASP A 994 20.30 11.35 46.09
N ALA A 995 19.26 10.62 46.52
CA ALA A 995 18.21 11.20 47.32
C ALA A 995 18.91 11.82 48.52
N ALA A 996 19.15 13.14 48.45
CA ALA A 996 19.72 13.88 49.55
C ALA A 996 18.80 13.57 50.71
N ALA A 997 19.36 12.90 51.72
CA ALA A 997 18.64 12.55 52.92
C ALA A 997 17.93 13.81 53.39
N ALA A 998 16.61 13.83 53.21
CA ALA A 998 15.78 14.87 53.78
C ALA A 998 15.95 14.70 55.30
N GLU A 999 16.74 15.58 55.91
CA GLU A 999 16.77 15.70 57.36
C GLU A 999 15.32 15.87 57.84
N PRO A 1000 14.88 15.09 58.83
CA PRO A 1000 13.54 15.26 59.38
C PRO A 1000 13.44 16.65 59.97
N VAL A 1001 12.60 17.49 59.36
CA VAL A 1001 12.20 18.79 59.91
C VAL A 1001 11.59 18.51 61.29
N LYS A 1002 12.32 18.84 62.34
CA LYS A 1002 11.79 18.90 63.71
C LYS A 1002 10.67 19.93 63.71
N LYS A 1003 9.44 19.45 63.89
CA LYS A 1003 8.31 20.28 64.31
C LYS A 1003 8.65 20.88 65.68
N ASN A 1004 9.01 22.16 65.71
CA ASN A 1004 8.84 22.95 66.92
C ASN A 1004 7.36 23.35 66.98
N VAL A 1005 6.71 22.88 68.05
CA VAL A 1005 5.43 23.37 68.52
C VAL A 1005 5.73 24.56 69.41
N GLU A 1006 5.27 25.74 69.01
CA GLU A 1006 4.79 26.82 69.87
C GLU A 1006 3.54 27.42 69.24
#